data_AF-A0A940BRL8-F1
#
_entry.id   AF-A0A940BRL8-F1
#
_cell.length_a   1.000
_cell.length_b   1.000
_cell.length_c   1.000
_cell.angle_alpha   90.00
_cell.angle_beta   90.00
_cell.angle_gamma   90.00
#
_symmetry.space_group_name_H-M   'P 1'
#
loop_
_entity.id
_entity.type
_entity.pdbx_description
1 polymer ?
#
loop_
_entity_poly.entity_id
_entity_poly.type
_entity_poly.pdbx_seq_one_letter_code
_entity_poly.pdbx_strand_id
1 'polypeptide(L)'
;MELTVYRQASKTRPDGTVVYKGEDARPYVDSSLIMTADGLGGAAAIRHTKISPELFDENKVTELLFGGVMDDISDKAFQDYVKDSFFELRSVKDIYTDNVNNIKKSGYFASRIVSAIVLHNVLTENDLRPENLFTELEKQEKAGKREEFLKGLGEWFRKEIKEKLCKAAEKANIVYESAYAGLALLGTTLTAAIYRENKDSVDVLYVTAGDSRPYVWNKEDGLCQIIADQERADGGMTNYIRADEGSDFTIDCSAFSFKKPCVLFNSTDGCFDSGYFIHPMAFEKTLLETAGESKDPEEMSAKLTDFFLEYGRHDDSSTIAMKFFGYSDFADFKKAAAERLAFIEKNYLSELEGLLQHDYGAELDQLNADKEKRLAVLCGELAENEAVDRFCRESVDEYCHKAAKDQFDDAAAEIREKAEKARRNILREAQKHITGFVMADDSSDDDRRSAAGKVQTAGEHYRSSADSYLKQLRQQSDIVSETASQLSDMIARVSDAGIPESMKPFPDDELAELKSCEAAVASLFGFLGSLRSGKNPTVRSIVQKRTEYDSGNRKYAEKYPDDAERIAEALISGAIPLDKSAMDEDERQILETMLEIVRTQEEELGSLEEQLLKEAQDKYSAEYWKNNSLDIVKKIIAGDTSFPEDMTKAVKEAASASEEEAGELPAKAELQSQLFGEYDETYEKYMDL
;
A
#
# COMPACT_ATOMS: atom_id res chain seq x y z
N MET A 1 4.86 42.04 -39.64
CA MET A 1 3.63 41.23 -39.86
C MET A 1 3.16 40.71 -38.51
N GLU A 2 1.91 40.29 -38.39
CA GLU A 2 1.26 39.83 -37.15
C GLU A 2 0.57 38.49 -37.40
N LEU A 3 0.54 37.62 -36.39
CA LEU A 3 -0.20 36.36 -36.42
C LEU A 3 -0.73 36.06 -35.03
N THR A 4 -1.98 35.63 -34.95
CA THR A 4 -2.56 35.12 -33.71
C THR A 4 -3.17 33.74 -33.93
N VAL A 5 -3.09 32.87 -32.94
CA VAL A 5 -3.77 31.57 -32.91
C VAL A 5 -4.68 31.59 -31.69
N TYR A 6 -5.95 31.26 -31.88
CA TYR A 6 -6.90 31.19 -30.78
C TYR A 6 -7.82 30.00 -30.98
N ARG A 7 -7.47 28.89 -30.34
CA ARG A 7 -8.25 27.66 -30.35
C ARG A 7 -8.93 27.51 -28.99
N GLN A 8 -10.19 27.11 -29.03
CA GLN A 8 -10.94 26.74 -27.82
C GLN A 8 -11.71 25.44 -28.07
N ALA A 9 -11.73 24.56 -27.07
CA ALA A 9 -12.65 23.45 -27.02
C ALA A 9 -14.09 23.98 -26.98
N SER A 10 -14.99 23.32 -27.70
CA SER A 10 -16.40 23.69 -27.73
C SER A 10 -17.31 22.47 -27.70
N LYS A 11 -18.57 22.67 -27.32
CA LYS A 11 -19.62 21.65 -27.40
C LYS A 11 -20.88 22.25 -28.01
N THR A 12 -21.38 21.62 -29.06
CA THR A 12 -22.67 21.96 -29.64
C THR A 12 -23.79 21.27 -28.88
N ARG A 13 -24.76 22.04 -28.41
CA ARG A 13 -25.98 21.54 -27.77
C ARG A 13 -26.95 20.98 -28.81
N PRO A 14 -27.94 20.15 -28.40
CA PRO A 14 -28.98 19.66 -29.32
C PRO A 14 -29.78 20.77 -30.03
N ASP A 15 -29.87 21.95 -29.42
CA ASP A 15 -30.51 23.15 -29.97
C ASP A 15 -29.63 23.92 -30.98
N GLY A 16 -28.40 23.46 -31.23
CA GLY A 16 -27.43 24.09 -32.13
C GLY A 16 -26.52 25.14 -31.47
N THR A 17 -26.76 25.50 -30.20
CA THR A 17 -25.94 26.47 -29.47
C THR A 17 -24.53 25.92 -29.23
N VAL A 18 -23.51 26.69 -29.57
CA VAL A 18 -22.11 26.34 -29.32
C VAL A 18 -21.69 26.91 -27.97
N VAL A 19 -21.23 26.03 -27.07
CA VAL A 19 -20.69 26.39 -25.75
C VAL A 19 -19.17 26.24 -25.80
N TYR A 20 -18.46 27.36 -25.78
CA TYR A 20 -17.00 27.37 -25.67
C TYR A 20 -16.59 27.06 -24.24
N LYS A 21 -15.59 26.19 -24.08
CA LYS A 21 -15.04 25.79 -22.78
C LYS A 21 -13.73 26.50 -22.46
N GLY A 22 -13.01 26.94 -23.48
CA GLY A 22 -11.69 27.54 -23.34
C GLY A 22 -11.65 28.68 -22.32
N GLU A 23 -10.58 28.69 -21.52
CA GLU A 23 -10.33 29.66 -20.46
C GLU A 23 -9.31 30.74 -20.85
N ASP A 24 -8.51 30.54 -21.89
CA ASP A 24 -7.57 31.55 -22.40
C ASP A 24 -8.25 32.86 -22.79
N ALA A 25 -7.57 33.97 -22.53
CA ALA A 25 -7.91 35.25 -23.11
C ALA A 25 -7.62 35.26 -24.61
N ARG A 26 -8.27 36.15 -25.37
CA ARG A 26 -7.88 36.33 -26.77
C ARG A 26 -6.43 36.83 -26.83
N PRO A 27 -5.61 36.28 -27.75
CA PRO A 27 -4.26 36.78 -27.97
C PRO A 27 -4.32 38.22 -28.48
N TYR A 28 -3.34 39.03 -28.07
CA TYR A 28 -3.22 40.41 -28.51
C TYR A 28 -1.86 40.66 -29.13
N VAL A 29 -1.85 41.35 -30.27
CA VAL A 29 -0.62 41.84 -30.91
C VAL A 29 -0.90 43.17 -31.59
N ASP A 30 -0.04 44.16 -31.36
CA ASP A 30 -0.06 45.43 -32.09
C ASP A 30 1.37 45.93 -32.38
N SER A 31 1.58 47.25 -32.45
CA SER A 31 2.89 47.90 -32.65
C SER A 31 3.79 47.99 -31.41
N SER A 32 3.29 47.62 -30.23
CA SER A 32 3.94 47.86 -28.93
C SER A 32 3.82 46.70 -27.94
N LEU A 33 2.83 45.82 -28.11
CA LEU A 33 2.51 44.74 -27.18
C LEU A 33 2.23 43.44 -27.93
N ILE A 34 2.71 42.33 -27.37
CA ILE A 34 2.36 40.94 -27.70
C ILE A 34 1.92 40.30 -26.39
N MET A 35 0.76 39.64 -26.33
CA MET A 35 0.25 39.14 -25.05
C MET A 35 -0.65 37.92 -25.21
N THR A 36 -0.48 36.98 -24.28
CA THR A 36 -1.33 35.82 -24.05
C THR A 36 -1.52 35.62 -22.53
N ALA A 37 -2.62 34.98 -22.14
CA ALA A 37 -2.89 34.60 -20.76
C ALA A 37 -3.79 33.36 -20.74
N ASP A 38 -3.33 32.31 -20.06
CA ASP A 38 -4.09 31.08 -19.81
C ASP A 38 -4.91 31.24 -18.51
N GLY A 39 -6.18 30.83 -18.57
CA GLY A 39 -7.05 30.75 -17.42
C GLY A 39 -6.99 29.37 -16.76
N LEU A 40 -6.53 29.32 -15.51
CA LEU A 40 -6.22 28.03 -14.86
C LEU A 40 -7.45 27.16 -14.59
N GLY A 41 -7.71 26.22 -15.49
CA GLY A 41 -8.88 25.35 -15.43
C GLY A 41 -8.88 24.36 -14.27
N GLY A 42 -7.70 23.99 -13.74
CA GLY A 42 -7.52 23.12 -12.58
C GLY A 42 -7.43 23.90 -11.26
N ALA A 43 -6.41 24.74 -11.12
CA ALA A 43 -6.14 25.51 -9.90
C ALA A 43 -7.20 26.58 -9.61
N ALA A 44 -7.91 27.08 -10.62
CA ALA A 44 -8.94 28.10 -10.49
C ALA A 44 -10.32 27.63 -10.99
N ALA A 45 -10.66 26.36 -10.74
CA ALA A 45 -11.87 25.69 -11.22
C ALA A 45 -13.20 26.17 -10.58
N ILE A 46 -13.23 27.31 -9.89
CA ILE A 46 -14.42 27.85 -9.23
C ILE A 46 -15.43 28.30 -10.28
N ARG A 47 -16.65 27.75 -10.24
CA ARG A 47 -17.73 28.12 -11.16
C ARG A 47 -18.59 29.21 -10.56
N HIS A 48 -18.71 30.32 -11.28
CA HIS A 48 -19.41 31.50 -10.78
C HIS A 48 -20.87 31.51 -11.21
N THR A 49 -21.79 31.25 -10.27
CA THR A 49 -23.24 31.17 -10.53
C THR A 49 -23.95 32.49 -10.26
N LYS A 50 -23.32 33.40 -9.51
CA LYS A 50 -23.93 34.66 -9.06
C LYS A 50 -23.40 35.89 -9.78
N ILE A 51 -22.75 35.73 -10.92
CA ILE A 51 -22.17 36.85 -11.67
C ILE A 51 -23.21 37.92 -12.06
N SER A 52 -22.75 39.17 -12.18
CA SER A 52 -23.60 40.29 -12.60
C SER A 52 -24.22 40.04 -13.98
N PRO A 53 -25.55 40.18 -14.16
CA PRO A 53 -26.20 40.00 -15.46
C PRO A 53 -25.69 40.94 -16.57
N GLU A 54 -25.07 42.06 -16.18
CA GLU A 54 -24.50 43.03 -17.14
C GLU A 54 -23.23 42.50 -17.84
N LEU A 55 -22.58 41.45 -17.31
CA LEU A 55 -21.47 40.78 -18.00
C LEU A 55 -21.89 40.12 -19.32
N PHE A 56 -23.17 39.78 -19.49
CA PHE A 56 -23.70 39.21 -20.72
C PHE A 56 -24.04 40.26 -21.80
N ASP A 57 -23.92 41.56 -21.46
CA ASP A 57 -24.20 42.67 -22.37
C ASP A 57 -22.89 43.26 -22.88
N GLU A 58 -22.66 43.10 -24.19
CA GLU A 58 -21.49 43.61 -24.91
C GLU A 58 -21.22 45.10 -24.66
N ASN A 59 -22.27 45.91 -24.52
CA ASN A 59 -22.14 47.35 -24.38
C ASN A 59 -21.89 47.78 -22.93
N LYS A 60 -22.05 46.86 -21.98
CA LYS A 60 -21.89 47.14 -20.55
C LYS A 60 -20.68 46.47 -19.92
N VAL A 61 -20.18 45.37 -20.49
CA VAL A 61 -19.09 44.57 -19.92
C VAL A 61 -17.86 45.41 -19.56
N THR A 62 -17.46 46.34 -20.45
CA THR A 62 -16.30 47.22 -20.21
C THR A 62 -16.54 48.19 -19.05
N GLU A 63 -17.67 48.90 -19.04
CA GLU A 63 -18.01 49.85 -17.97
C GLU A 63 -18.19 49.14 -16.62
N LEU A 64 -18.85 47.97 -16.63
CA LEU A 64 -19.06 47.16 -15.45
C LEU A 64 -17.72 46.76 -14.82
N LEU A 65 -16.83 46.14 -15.60
CA LEU A 65 -15.55 45.63 -15.08
C LEU A 65 -14.57 46.76 -14.76
N PHE A 66 -14.49 47.79 -15.60
CA PHE A 66 -13.37 48.73 -15.58
C PHE A 66 -13.74 50.17 -15.24
N GLY A 67 -15.02 50.56 -15.33
CA GLY A 67 -15.46 51.91 -14.98
C GLY A 67 -15.17 52.26 -13.51
N GLY A 68 -14.34 53.28 -13.27
CA GLY A 68 -13.89 53.65 -11.92
C GLY A 68 -12.93 52.65 -11.26
N VAL A 69 -12.53 51.59 -11.96
CA VAL A 69 -11.42 50.70 -11.59
C VAL A 69 -10.13 51.15 -12.28
N MET A 70 -10.26 51.60 -13.53
CA MET A 70 -9.20 52.18 -14.34
C MET A 70 -9.52 53.63 -14.69
N ASP A 71 -8.48 54.43 -14.87
CA ASP A 71 -8.61 55.79 -15.39
C ASP A 71 -8.74 55.74 -16.91
N ASP A 72 -9.71 56.49 -17.47
CA ASP A 72 -9.96 56.58 -18.91
C ASP A 72 -10.05 55.23 -19.66
N ILE A 73 -11.27 54.72 -19.79
CA ILE A 73 -11.58 53.52 -20.56
C ILE A 73 -12.11 53.84 -21.97
N SER A 74 -11.86 55.05 -22.48
CA SER A 74 -12.38 55.50 -23.78
C SER A 74 -11.57 55.04 -24.98
N ASP A 75 -10.37 54.47 -24.75
CA ASP A 75 -9.53 53.96 -25.84
C ASP A 75 -10.24 52.84 -26.62
N LYS A 76 -10.25 53.00 -27.95
CA LYS A 76 -11.01 52.11 -28.84
C LYS A 76 -10.39 50.70 -28.89
N ALA A 77 -9.07 50.57 -28.93
CA ALA A 77 -8.41 49.27 -29.00
C ALA A 77 -8.66 48.47 -27.72
N PHE A 78 -8.59 49.14 -26.56
CA PHE A 78 -8.97 48.56 -25.28
C PHE A 78 -10.44 48.10 -25.25
N GLN A 79 -11.38 48.96 -25.66
CA GLN A 79 -12.80 48.60 -25.68
C GLN A 79 -13.11 47.43 -26.62
N ASP A 80 -12.55 47.46 -27.83
CA ASP A 80 -12.72 46.39 -28.82
C ASP A 80 -12.14 45.07 -28.28
N TYR A 81 -10.95 45.10 -27.67
CA TYR A 81 -10.34 43.92 -27.04
C TYR A 81 -11.20 43.31 -25.93
N VAL A 82 -11.74 44.12 -25.01
CA VAL A 82 -12.59 43.63 -23.92
C VAL A 82 -13.86 42.97 -24.48
N LYS A 83 -14.53 43.63 -25.44
CA LYS A 83 -15.76 43.08 -26.06
C LYS A 83 -15.50 41.75 -26.78
N ASP A 84 -14.41 41.70 -27.53
CA ASP A 84 -14.02 40.50 -28.29
C ASP A 84 -13.58 39.39 -27.36
N SER A 85 -12.85 39.69 -26.29
CA SER A 85 -12.37 38.69 -25.33
C SER A 85 -13.48 38.05 -24.52
N PHE A 86 -14.60 38.75 -24.27
CA PHE A 86 -15.75 38.22 -23.51
C PHE A 86 -16.90 37.70 -24.38
N PHE A 87 -16.68 37.49 -25.68
CA PHE A 87 -17.74 37.14 -26.62
C PHE A 87 -18.51 35.86 -26.25
N GLU A 88 -17.86 34.92 -25.58
CA GLU A 88 -18.41 33.61 -25.22
C GLU A 88 -19.54 33.73 -24.20
N LEU A 89 -19.51 34.73 -23.31
CA LEU A 89 -20.61 34.93 -22.35
C LEU A 89 -21.93 35.18 -23.07
N ARG A 90 -21.90 35.93 -24.18
CA ARG A 90 -23.10 36.21 -24.99
C ARG A 90 -23.71 34.93 -25.55
N SER A 91 -22.87 33.97 -25.95
CA SER A 91 -23.31 32.68 -26.52
C SER A 91 -24.04 31.79 -25.51
N VAL A 92 -23.82 32.00 -24.21
CA VAL A 92 -24.40 31.19 -23.13
C VAL A 92 -25.40 31.95 -22.25
N LYS A 93 -25.69 33.22 -22.55
CA LYS A 93 -26.52 34.10 -21.70
C LYS A 93 -27.81 33.45 -21.21
N ASP A 94 -28.60 32.89 -22.11
CA ASP A 94 -29.92 32.34 -21.79
C ASP A 94 -29.88 30.95 -21.16
N ILE A 95 -28.70 30.31 -21.15
CA ILE A 95 -28.49 28.92 -20.71
C ILE A 95 -27.39 28.79 -19.65
N TYR A 96 -26.88 29.90 -19.13
CA TYR A 96 -25.64 29.95 -18.35
C TYR A 96 -25.72 29.05 -17.12
N THR A 97 -26.85 29.08 -16.42
CA THR A 97 -27.09 28.30 -15.20
C THR A 97 -27.84 26.98 -15.44
N ASP A 98 -28.23 26.66 -16.68
CA ASP A 98 -28.94 25.41 -17.02
C ASP A 98 -28.11 24.16 -16.74
N ASN A 99 -26.80 24.26 -16.92
CA ASN A 99 -25.88 23.15 -16.80
C ASN A 99 -24.54 23.64 -16.27
N VAL A 100 -23.96 22.87 -15.35
CA VAL A 100 -22.64 23.17 -14.78
C VAL A 100 -21.56 23.39 -15.84
N ASN A 101 -21.66 22.73 -16.99
CA ASN A 101 -20.70 22.87 -18.10
C ASN A 101 -20.81 24.19 -18.88
N ASN A 102 -21.90 24.94 -18.73
CA ASN A 102 -22.07 26.25 -19.36
C ASN A 102 -21.50 27.39 -18.48
N ILE A 103 -21.41 27.12 -17.17
CA ILE A 103 -20.92 28.10 -16.19
C ILE A 103 -19.41 28.24 -16.35
N LYS A 104 -18.96 29.47 -16.57
CA LYS A 104 -17.54 29.79 -16.72
C LYS A 104 -16.80 29.68 -15.38
N LYS A 105 -15.57 29.18 -15.44
CA LYS A 105 -14.69 29.05 -14.28
C LYS A 105 -14.00 30.36 -13.94
N SER A 106 -13.34 30.43 -12.79
CA SER A 106 -12.56 31.57 -12.33
C SER A 106 -11.44 31.93 -13.30
N GLY A 107 -10.74 30.92 -13.85
CA GLY A 107 -9.66 31.11 -14.82
C GLY A 107 -10.08 31.90 -16.05
N TYR A 108 -11.24 31.56 -16.63
CA TYR A 108 -11.85 32.28 -17.76
C TYR A 108 -11.95 33.80 -17.53
N PHE A 109 -12.42 34.23 -16.35
CA PHE A 109 -12.56 35.66 -16.05
C PHE A 109 -11.19 36.29 -15.78
N ALA A 110 -10.31 35.57 -15.11
CA ALA A 110 -9.00 36.05 -14.71
C ALA A 110 -8.14 36.42 -15.92
N SER A 111 -7.97 35.50 -16.86
CA SER A 111 -7.13 35.70 -18.06
C SER A 111 -7.55 36.96 -18.82
N ARG A 112 -8.86 37.16 -18.99
CA ARG A 112 -9.44 38.30 -19.72
C ARG A 112 -9.30 39.61 -18.96
N ILE A 113 -9.56 39.62 -17.66
CA ILE A 113 -9.45 40.83 -16.83
C ILE A 113 -7.98 41.25 -16.72
N VAL A 114 -7.07 40.31 -16.47
CA VAL A 114 -5.63 40.57 -16.37
C VAL A 114 -5.08 41.10 -17.70
N SER A 115 -5.42 40.45 -18.82
CA SER A 115 -5.00 40.91 -20.14
C SER A 115 -5.50 42.32 -20.44
N ALA A 116 -6.76 42.62 -20.11
CA ALA A 116 -7.31 43.96 -20.25
C ALA A 116 -6.59 44.99 -19.36
N ILE A 117 -6.22 44.65 -18.11
CA ILE A 117 -5.43 45.51 -17.23
C ILE A 117 -4.07 45.84 -17.85
N VAL A 118 -3.36 44.84 -18.35
CA VAL A 118 -2.03 45.04 -18.95
C VAL A 118 -2.13 45.88 -20.22
N LEU A 119 -3.09 45.57 -21.10
CA LEU A 119 -3.33 46.35 -22.33
C LEU A 119 -3.63 47.82 -22.00
N HIS A 120 -4.56 48.07 -21.06
CA HIS A 120 -4.90 49.42 -20.63
C HIS A 120 -3.67 50.18 -20.14
N ASN A 121 -2.92 49.57 -19.20
CA ASN A 121 -1.72 50.18 -18.64
C ASN A 121 -0.70 50.54 -19.73
N VAL A 122 -0.45 49.68 -20.72
CA VAL A 122 0.51 49.97 -21.81
C VAL A 122 0.03 51.13 -22.70
N LEU A 123 -1.27 51.25 -22.92
CA LEU A 123 -1.86 52.31 -23.76
C LEU A 123 -1.89 53.67 -23.05
N THR A 124 -2.19 53.70 -21.74
CA THR A 124 -2.46 54.93 -21.00
C THR A 124 -1.29 55.41 -20.13
N GLU A 125 -0.50 54.51 -19.55
CA GLU A 125 0.61 54.88 -18.68
C GLU A 125 1.79 55.38 -19.52
N ASN A 126 2.11 56.66 -19.34
CA ASN A 126 3.17 57.29 -20.13
C ASN A 126 4.53 56.61 -19.94
N ASP A 127 4.80 56.06 -18.75
CA ASP A 127 6.07 55.39 -18.44
C ASP A 127 6.19 54.00 -19.07
N LEU A 128 5.06 53.39 -19.47
CA LEU A 128 5.03 52.09 -20.16
C LEU A 128 5.03 52.20 -21.69
N ARG A 129 4.89 53.42 -22.23
CA ARG A 129 5.05 53.64 -23.67
C ARG A 129 6.45 53.19 -24.09
N PRO A 130 6.61 52.38 -25.16
CA PRO A 130 7.89 51.79 -25.51
C PRO A 130 9.04 52.81 -25.59
N GLU A 131 8.81 53.98 -26.17
CA GLU A 131 9.84 55.02 -26.28
C GLU A 131 10.37 55.46 -24.92
N ASN A 132 9.48 55.65 -23.94
CA ASN A 132 9.83 56.11 -22.60
C ASN A 132 10.41 54.98 -21.76
N LEU A 133 9.77 53.81 -21.79
CA LEU A 133 10.16 52.63 -21.03
C LEU A 133 11.60 52.21 -21.34
N PHE A 134 11.94 52.06 -22.63
CA PHE A 134 13.28 51.65 -23.02
C PHE A 134 14.32 52.77 -22.85
N THR A 135 13.92 54.04 -22.97
CA THR A 135 14.83 55.17 -22.64
C THR A 135 15.19 55.16 -21.15
N GLU A 136 14.22 54.91 -20.28
CA GLU A 136 14.48 54.83 -18.84
C GLU A 136 15.27 53.56 -18.50
N LEU A 137 14.95 52.41 -19.11
CA LEU A 137 15.72 51.17 -18.94
C LEU A 137 17.20 51.37 -19.30
N GLU A 138 17.49 51.99 -20.45
CA GLU A 138 18.87 52.32 -20.87
C GLU A 138 19.58 53.26 -19.87
N LYS A 139 18.83 54.19 -19.27
CA LYS A 139 19.36 55.12 -18.25
C LYS A 139 19.67 54.37 -16.94
N GLN A 140 18.80 53.47 -16.51
CA GLN A 140 19.02 52.65 -15.31
C GLN A 140 20.15 51.64 -15.51
N GLU A 141 20.29 51.09 -16.71
CA GLU A 141 21.42 50.23 -17.08
C GLU A 141 22.76 50.97 -17.00
N LYS A 142 22.86 52.18 -17.56
CA LYS A 142 24.05 53.04 -17.42
C LYS A 142 24.36 53.41 -15.97
N ALA A 143 23.35 53.41 -15.10
CA ALA A 143 23.51 53.66 -13.66
C ALA A 143 23.81 52.40 -12.84
N GLY A 144 23.86 51.21 -13.45
CA GLY A 144 24.06 49.94 -12.75
C GLY A 144 22.84 49.49 -11.92
N LYS A 145 21.63 49.94 -12.27
CA LYS A 145 20.38 49.73 -11.53
C LYS A 145 19.31 48.98 -12.32
N ARG A 146 19.71 48.27 -13.39
CA ARG A 146 18.78 47.56 -14.27
C ARG A 146 17.90 46.55 -13.52
N GLU A 147 18.52 45.68 -12.72
CA GLU A 147 17.79 44.67 -11.93
C GLU A 147 16.85 45.30 -10.90
N GLU A 148 17.29 46.35 -10.19
CA GLU A 148 16.45 47.09 -9.23
C GLU A 148 15.23 47.71 -9.93
N PHE A 149 15.42 48.28 -11.12
CA PHE A 149 14.35 48.84 -11.92
C PHE A 149 13.35 47.77 -12.41
N LEU A 150 13.85 46.65 -12.95
CA LEU A 150 13.01 45.55 -13.42
C LEU A 150 12.20 44.93 -12.28
N LYS A 151 12.82 44.72 -11.11
CA LYS A 151 12.12 44.25 -9.92
C LYS A 151 11.04 45.24 -9.46
N GLY A 152 11.36 46.54 -9.43
CA GLY A 152 10.38 47.58 -9.09
C GLY A 152 9.22 47.63 -10.07
N LEU A 153 9.46 47.38 -11.36
CA LEU A 153 8.42 47.29 -12.38
C LEU A 153 7.54 46.05 -12.18
N GLY A 154 8.13 44.90 -11.84
CA GLY A 154 7.38 43.69 -11.46
C GLY A 154 6.49 43.93 -10.23
N GLU A 155 7.01 44.57 -9.19
CA GLU A 155 6.24 44.96 -7.99
C GLU A 155 5.08 45.92 -8.34
N TRP A 156 5.31 46.86 -9.25
CA TRP A 156 4.27 47.77 -9.75
C TRP A 156 3.18 47.00 -10.49
N PHE A 157 3.52 46.16 -11.47
CA PHE A 157 2.54 45.34 -12.20
C PHE A 157 1.76 44.44 -11.25
N ARG A 158 2.44 43.76 -10.31
CA ARG A 158 1.81 42.92 -9.31
C ARG A 158 0.76 43.68 -8.50
N LYS A 159 1.10 44.89 -8.02
CA LYS A 159 0.16 45.72 -7.25
C LYS A 159 -1.03 46.17 -8.11
N GLU A 160 -0.75 46.70 -9.29
CA GLU A 160 -1.78 47.21 -10.21
C GLU A 160 -2.75 46.11 -10.64
N ILE A 161 -2.22 44.94 -11.04
CA ILE A 161 -3.03 43.79 -11.42
C ILE A 161 -3.86 43.31 -10.23
N LYS A 162 -3.26 43.10 -9.05
CA LYS A 162 -4.00 42.62 -7.87
C LYS A 162 -5.14 43.57 -7.50
N GLU A 163 -4.87 44.87 -7.42
CA GLU A 163 -5.86 45.86 -7.03
C GLU A 163 -7.02 45.96 -8.03
N LYS A 164 -6.70 46.07 -9.32
CA LYS A 164 -7.71 46.20 -10.39
C LYS A 164 -8.50 44.90 -10.58
N LEU A 165 -7.85 43.73 -10.47
CA LEU A 165 -8.50 42.42 -10.57
C LEU A 165 -9.51 42.22 -9.42
N CYS A 166 -9.14 42.53 -8.18
CA CYS A 166 -10.04 42.42 -7.02
C CYS A 166 -11.26 43.36 -7.17
N LYS A 167 -11.04 44.63 -7.55
CA LYS A 167 -12.15 45.58 -7.76
C LYS A 167 -13.08 45.16 -8.90
N ALA A 168 -12.52 44.68 -10.02
CA ALA A 168 -13.32 44.18 -11.14
C ALA A 168 -14.16 42.95 -10.71
N ALA A 169 -13.57 42.04 -9.92
CA ALA A 169 -14.26 40.88 -9.36
C ALA A 169 -15.45 41.29 -8.48
N GLU A 170 -15.25 42.24 -7.56
CA GLU A 170 -16.29 42.77 -6.68
C GLU A 170 -17.44 43.39 -7.49
N LYS A 171 -17.14 44.26 -8.46
CA LYS A 171 -18.17 44.89 -9.31
C LYS A 171 -18.97 43.88 -10.14
N ALA A 172 -18.31 42.83 -10.61
CA ALA A 172 -18.92 41.78 -11.41
C ALA A 172 -19.59 40.67 -10.57
N ASN A 173 -19.54 40.77 -9.23
CA ASN A 173 -19.99 39.73 -8.30
C ASN A 173 -19.33 38.35 -8.58
N ILE A 174 -18.05 38.36 -8.92
CA ILE A 174 -17.22 37.18 -9.09
C ILE A 174 -16.53 36.92 -7.75
N VAL A 175 -17.09 36.00 -6.96
CA VAL A 175 -16.69 35.77 -5.56
C VAL A 175 -16.27 34.32 -5.35
N TYR A 176 -15.66 34.03 -4.22
CA TYR A 176 -15.31 32.65 -3.87
C TYR A 176 -16.58 31.84 -3.56
N GLU A 177 -17.10 31.11 -4.56
CA GLU A 177 -18.31 30.28 -4.43
C GLU A 177 -18.02 28.79 -4.10
N SER A 178 -16.75 28.39 -4.05
CA SER A 178 -16.37 26.99 -3.83
C SER A 178 -16.37 26.59 -2.35
N ALA A 179 -16.81 25.37 -2.05
CA ALA A 179 -16.64 24.75 -0.73
C ALA A 179 -15.30 23.99 -0.59
N TYR A 180 -14.59 23.78 -1.71
CA TYR A 180 -13.29 23.11 -1.71
C TYR A 180 -12.19 24.09 -1.28
N ALA A 181 -11.43 23.71 -0.27
CA ALA A 181 -10.22 24.41 0.11
C ALA A 181 -9.13 24.18 -0.93
N GLY A 182 -8.38 25.22 -1.28
CA GLY A 182 -7.19 25.12 -2.14
C GLY A 182 -7.38 25.51 -3.61
N LEU A 183 -8.58 25.91 -4.04
CA LEU A 183 -8.76 26.57 -5.34
C LEU A 183 -8.47 28.06 -5.22
N ALA A 184 -8.02 28.67 -6.32
CA ALA A 184 -7.79 30.09 -6.40
C ALA A 184 -8.97 30.85 -7.03
N LEU A 185 -9.37 31.97 -6.43
CA LEU A 185 -10.23 32.96 -7.05
C LEU A 185 -9.43 33.69 -8.13
N LEU A 186 -9.96 33.68 -9.35
CA LEU A 186 -9.38 34.33 -10.52
C LEU A 186 -7.91 33.96 -10.76
N GLY A 187 -7.58 32.67 -10.78
CA GLY A 187 -6.24 32.17 -11.10
C GLY A 187 -5.93 32.19 -12.60
N THR A 188 -4.80 32.77 -13.01
CA THR A 188 -4.39 32.85 -14.43
C THR A 188 -2.88 33.05 -14.54
N THR A 189 -2.33 32.69 -15.70
CA THR A 189 -0.97 33.05 -16.12
C THR A 189 -0.97 34.40 -16.85
N LEU A 190 0.20 34.90 -17.17
CA LEU A 190 0.38 36.05 -18.04
C LEU A 190 1.73 35.95 -18.73
N THR A 191 1.75 36.18 -20.03
CA THR A 191 2.98 36.44 -20.78
C THR A 191 2.74 37.60 -21.73
N ALA A 192 3.37 38.73 -21.43
CA ALA A 192 3.32 39.94 -22.24
C ALA A 192 4.73 40.38 -22.67
N ALA A 193 4.87 40.87 -23.90
CA ALA A 193 6.09 41.42 -24.46
C ALA A 193 5.81 42.87 -24.91
N ILE A 194 6.28 43.84 -24.13
CA ILE A 194 6.28 45.25 -24.50
C ILE A 194 7.56 45.50 -25.30
N TYR A 195 7.46 46.03 -26.51
CA TYR A 195 8.63 46.08 -27.40
C TYR A 195 8.78 47.41 -28.16
N ARG A 196 10.02 47.68 -28.58
CA ARG A 196 10.40 48.79 -29.45
C ARG A 196 11.26 48.25 -30.58
N GLU A 197 10.79 48.43 -31.81
CA GLU A 197 11.58 48.08 -33.00
C GLU A 197 12.61 49.17 -33.31
N ASN A 198 13.89 48.79 -33.35
CA ASN A 198 15.00 49.64 -33.80
C ASN A 198 15.36 49.32 -35.25
N LYS A 199 16.40 49.97 -35.79
CA LYS A 199 16.85 49.72 -37.16
C LYS A 199 17.28 48.26 -37.40
N ASP A 200 18.16 47.73 -36.54
CA ASP A 200 18.81 46.42 -36.71
C ASP A 200 18.46 45.43 -35.58
N SER A 201 17.67 45.86 -34.60
CA SER A 201 17.27 45.05 -33.44
C SER A 201 15.83 45.34 -32.99
N VAL A 202 15.33 44.55 -32.04
CA VAL A 202 14.08 44.76 -31.31
C VAL A 202 14.41 44.69 -29.83
N ASP A 203 14.14 45.76 -29.09
CA ASP A 203 14.21 45.73 -27.63
C ASP A 203 12.86 45.27 -27.08
N VAL A 204 12.88 44.40 -26.10
CA VAL A 204 11.66 43.83 -25.51
C VAL A 204 11.79 43.75 -23.98
N LEU A 205 10.70 44.05 -23.30
CA LEU A 205 10.47 43.77 -21.90
C LEU A 205 9.38 42.69 -21.83
N TYR A 206 9.73 41.54 -21.30
CA TYR A 206 8.77 40.50 -20.94
C TYR A 206 8.22 40.76 -19.54
N VAL A 207 6.92 40.56 -19.39
CA VAL A 207 6.16 40.63 -18.14
C VAL A 207 5.46 39.28 -17.98
N THR A 208 5.88 38.47 -17.02
CA THR A 208 5.49 37.07 -16.92
C THR A 208 5.02 36.64 -15.53
N ALA A 209 4.05 35.73 -15.51
CA ALA A 209 3.67 34.94 -14.35
C ALA A 209 3.05 33.61 -14.79
N GLY A 210 3.54 32.51 -14.25
CA GLY A 210 3.13 31.15 -14.57
C GLY A 210 4.04 30.44 -15.55
N ASP A 211 3.45 29.54 -16.32
CA ASP A 211 4.07 28.60 -17.25
C ASP A 211 3.79 28.93 -18.73
N SER A 212 3.00 29.97 -19.02
CA SER A 212 2.90 30.50 -20.38
C SER A 212 4.24 31.07 -20.85
N ARG A 213 4.67 30.72 -22.06
CA ARG A 213 6.05 30.92 -22.49
C ARG A 213 6.22 32.09 -23.47
N PRO A 214 7.18 33.00 -23.20
CA PRO A 214 7.70 33.91 -24.20
C PRO A 214 8.80 33.23 -25.04
N TYR A 215 8.75 33.46 -26.34
CA TYR A 215 9.66 32.91 -27.32
C TYR A 215 10.27 33.99 -28.19
N VAL A 216 11.52 33.75 -28.61
CA VAL A 216 12.11 34.33 -29.81
C VAL A 216 12.37 33.21 -30.80
N TRP A 217 12.17 33.51 -32.08
CA TRP A 217 12.63 32.66 -33.16
C TRP A 217 13.50 33.46 -34.13
N ASN A 218 14.65 32.90 -34.49
CA ASN A 218 15.47 33.38 -35.60
C ASN A 218 16.04 32.19 -36.37
N LYS A 219 16.57 32.45 -37.58
CA LYS A 219 17.01 31.37 -38.45
C LYS A 219 18.22 30.61 -37.90
N GLU A 220 19.13 31.32 -37.23
CA GLU A 220 20.39 30.79 -36.73
C GLU A 220 20.20 29.92 -35.49
N ASP A 221 19.55 30.45 -34.45
CA ASP A 221 19.31 29.77 -33.17
C ASP A 221 18.08 28.86 -33.22
N GLY A 222 17.10 29.17 -34.07
CA GLY A 222 15.80 28.51 -34.06
C GLY A 222 14.87 29.06 -32.99
N LEU A 223 14.02 28.20 -32.45
CA LEU A 223 13.11 28.53 -31.36
C LEU A 223 13.86 28.57 -30.03
N CYS A 224 13.79 29.69 -29.31
CA CYS A 224 14.34 29.81 -27.96
C CYS A 224 13.25 30.27 -26.99
N GLN A 225 13.09 29.55 -25.88
CA GLN A 225 12.29 30.00 -24.75
C GLN A 225 13.10 31.02 -23.93
N ILE A 226 12.45 32.13 -23.58
CA ILE A 226 13.15 33.25 -22.93
C ILE A 226 13.16 33.14 -21.42
N ILE A 227 12.07 32.65 -20.83
CA ILE A 227 11.86 32.60 -19.37
C ILE A 227 11.43 31.18 -19.02
N ALA A 228 12.06 30.60 -18.00
CA ALA A 228 11.72 29.28 -17.49
C ALA A 228 10.33 29.28 -16.82
N ASP A 229 9.64 28.15 -16.88
CA ASP A 229 8.29 28.02 -16.33
C ASP A 229 8.32 28.07 -14.80
N GLN A 230 7.33 28.74 -14.21
CA GLN A 230 7.24 28.88 -12.75
C GLN A 230 6.51 27.68 -12.12
N GLU A 231 7.05 26.48 -12.31
CA GLU A 231 6.41 25.22 -11.92
C GLU A 231 7.30 24.31 -11.05
N ARG A 232 6.66 23.35 -10.37
CA ARG A 232 7.35 22.27 -9.67
C ARG A 232 7.54 21.10 -10.63
N ALA A 233 8.47 20.20 -10.29
CA ALA A 233 8.71 18.97 -11.04
C ALA A 233 7.48 18.03 -11.15
N ASP A 234 6.41 18.25 -10.36
CA ASP A 234 5.15 17.51 -10.44
C ASP A 234 4.09 18.18 -11.33
N GLY A 235 4.45 19.23 -12.09
CA GLY A 235 3.53 20.03 -12.91
C GLY A 235 2.64 21.00 -12.09
N GLY A 236 2.88 21.11 -10.78
CA GLY A 236 2.17 22.07 -9.95
C GLY A 236 2.77 23.47 -10.06
N MET A 237 1.99 24.46 -10.48
CA MET A 237 2.47 25.82 -10.61
C MET A 237 2.86 26.47 -9.26
N THR A 238 4.05 27.08 -9.22
CA THR A 238 4.62 27.75 -8.04
C THR A 238 4.20 29.22 -7.93
N ASN A 239 3.94 29.88 -9.06
CA ASN A 239 3.50 31.27 -9.12
C ASN A 239 2.46 31.48 -10.22
N TYR A 240 1.36 32.14 -9.89
CA TYR A 240 0.33 32.56 -10.84
C TYR A 240 -0.51 33.67 -10.24
N ILE A 241 -1.12 34.48 -11.10
CA ILE A 241 -1.93 35.63 -10.70
C ILE A 241 -3.23 35.11 -10.07
N ARG A 242 -3.62 35.67 -8.92
CA ARG A 242 -4.86 35.30 -8.21
C ARG A 242 -5.42 36.42 -7.35
N ALA A 243 -6.74 36.41 -7.17
CA ALA A 243 -7.48 37.40 -6.40
C ALA A 243 -7.72 37.02 -4.94
N ASP A 244 -7.38 35.80 -4.47
CA ASP A 244 -7.68 35.38 -3.09
C ASP A 244 -7.12 36.31 -2.02
N GLU A 245 -7.91 36.51 -0.95
CA GLU A 245 -7.49 37.22 0.25
C GLU A 245 -6.37 36.45 0.95
N GLY A 246 -5.33 37.16 1.39
CA GLY A 246 -4.19 36.58 2.12
C GLY A 246 -3.22 35.74 1.26
N SER A 247 -3.45 35.64 -0.06
CA SER A 247 -2.52 35.04 -1.01
C SER A 247 -1.75 36.12 -1.77
N ASP A 248 -0.51 35.79 -2.15
CA ASP A 248 0.34 36.66 -2.97
C ASP A 248 0.85 35.93 -4.22
N PHE A 249 1.32 36.69 -5.20
CA PHE A 249 1.98 36.24 -6.43
C PHE A 249 3.07 37.25 -6.81
N THR A 250 3.98 36.86 -7.69
CA THR A 250 4.98 37.75 -8.29
C THR A 250 4.70 37.96 -9.77
N ILE A 251 5.16 39.10 -10.29
CA ILE A 251 5.25 39.36 -11.73
C ILE A 251 6.73 39.57 -12.01
N ASP A 252 7.28 38.76 -12.91
CA ASP A 252 8.67 38.84 -13.29
C ASP A 252 8.81 39.71 -14.53
N CYS A 253 9.80 40.58 -14.52
CA CYS A 253 10.08 41.53 -15.60
C CYS A 253 11.52 41.32 -16.07
N SER A 254 11.69 40.95 -17.33
CA SER A 254 13.01 40.70 -17.93
C SER A 254 13.13 41.40 -19.27
N ALA A 255 14.27 42.04 -19.53
CA ALA A 255 14.47 42.80 -20.76
C ALA A 255 15.57 42.22 -21.64
N PHE A 256 15.37 42.23 -22.95
CA PHE A 256 16.29 41.67 -23.95
C PHE A 256 16.37 42.57 -25.19
N SER A 257 17.41 42.36 -26.01
CA SER A 257 17.52 42.97 -27.34
C SER A 257 17.88 41.89 -28.34
N PHE A 258 17.03 41.72 -29.36
CA PHE A 258 17.17 40.68 -30.37
C PHE A 258 17.54 41.28 -31.72
N LYS A 259 18.48 40.67 -32.44
CA LYS A 259 18.85 41.12 -33.79
C LYS A 259 17.76 40.76 -34.78
N LYS A 260 17.53 41.63 -35.76
CA LYS A 260 16.65 41.34 -36.89
C LYS A 260 17.41 40.61 -38.01
N PRO A 261 16.75 39.70 -38.76
CA PRO A 261 15.34 39.36 -38.66
C PRO A 261 15.05 38.37 -37.52
N CYS A 262 13.90 38.55 -36.85
CA CYS A 262 13.44 37.68 -35.77
C CYS A 262 11.91 37.67 -35.66
N VAL A 263 11.37 36.70 -34.93
CA VAL A 263 9.96 36.61 -34.56
C VAL A 263 9.87 36.57 -33.05
N LEU A 264 9.07 37.45 -32.46
CA LEU A 264 8.73 37.37 -31.04
C LEU A 264 7.34 36.80 -30.93
N PHE A 265 7.13 35.86 -30.01
CA PHE A 265 5.79 35.38 -29.74
C PHE A 265 5.60 34.87 -28.31
N ASN A 266 4.36 34.94 -27.85
CA ASN A 266 3.94 34.38 -26.57
C ASN A 266 2.94 33.26 -26.83
N SER A 267 3.00 32.21 -26.03
CA SER A 267 2.15 31.03 -26.14
C SER A 267 1.67 30.56 -24.78
N THR A 268 0.44 30.05 -24.71
CA THR A 268 -0.05 29.26 -23.57
C THR A 268 0.42 27.81 -23.65
N ASP A 269 0.39 27.11 -22.51
CA ASP A 269 0.76 25.70 -22.32
C ASP A 269 -0.02 24.76 -23.23
N GLY A 270 -1.30 25.06 -23.47
CA GLY A 270 -2.15 24.33 -24.41
C GLY A 270 -1.62 24.23 -25.85
N CYS A 271 -0.56 24.97 -26.20
CA CYS A 271 0.15 24.87 -27.48
C CYS A 271 1.40 23.96 -27.45
N PHE A 272 2.11 23.84 -26.33
CA PHE A 272 3.42 23.17 -26.28
C PHE A 272 3.49 22.01 -25.30
N ASP A 273 2.72 22.02 -24.21
CA ASP A 273 2.68 20.94 -23.21
C ASP A 273 1.66 19.85 -23.59
N SER A 274 1.76 19.40 -24.83
CA SER A 274 0.88 18.37 -25.36
C SER A 274 1.62 17.04 -25.39
N GLY A 275 0.94 15.94 -25.05
CA GLY A 275 1.45 14.59 -25.29
C GLY A 275 1.68 14.25 -26.78
N TYR A 276 1.42 15.20 -27.69
CA TYR A 276 1.78 15.11 -29.10
C TYR A 276 3.23 15.58 -29.37
N PHE A 277 3.76 16.49 -28.54
CA PHE A 277 5.14 16.97 -28.66
C PHE A 277 6.00 16.31 -27.61
N ILE A 278 6.83 15.35 -28.02
CA ILE A 278 7.80 14.71 -27.11
C ILE A 278 8.99 15.62 -26.79
N HIS A 279 9.19 16.70 -27.56
CA HIS A 279 10.30 17.64 -27.42
C HIS A 279 9.94 19.02 -28.02
N PRO A 280 10.47 20.15 -27.51
CA PRO A 280 10.24 21.48 -28.10
C PRO A 280 10.62 21.61 -29.58
N MET A 281 11.57 20.78 -30.04
CA MET A 281 11.92 20.67 -31.47
C MET A 281 10.72 20.30 -32.35
N ALA A 282 9.80 19.47 -31.85
CA ALA A 282 8.59 19.10 -32.58
C ALA A 282 7.62 20.28 -32.73
N PHE A 283 7.56 21.17 -31.72
CA PHE A 283 6.80 22.40 -31.79
C PHE A 283 7.41 23.38 -32.81
N GLU A 284 8.74 23.61 -32.77
CA GLU A 284 9.44 24.40 -33.80
C GLU A 284 9.13 23.86 -35.20
N LYS A 285 9.35 22.56 -35.42
CA LYS A 285 9.09 21.89 -36.70
C LYS A 285 7.67 22.15 -37.21
N THR A 286 6.67 22.04 -36.35
CA THR A 286 5.26 22.28 -36.69
C THR A 286 5.02 23.73 -37.16
N LEU A 287 5.60 24.71 -36.47
CA LEU A 287 5.51 26.13 -36.86
C LEU A 287 6.15 26.37 -38.24
N LEU A 288 7.32 25.78 -38.50
CA LEU A 288 8.05 25.97 -39.75
C LEU A 288 7.39 25.27 -40.94
N GLU A 289 6.89 24.05 -40.76
CA GLU A 289 6.13 23.34 -41.80
C GLU A 289 4.85 24.09 -42.14
N THR A 290 4.11 24.54 -41.13
CA THR A 290 2.88 25.31 -41.35
C THR A 290 3.19 26.61 -42.09
N ALA A 291 4.29 27.30 -41.77
CA ALA A 291 4.74 28.47 -42.52
C ALA A 291 5.02 28.13 -43.99
N GLY A 292 5.75 27.03 -44.25
CA GLY A 292 6.08 26.53 -45.59
C GLY A 292 4.85 26.25 -46.45
N GLU A 293 3.80 25.71 -45.84
CA GLU A 293 2.54 25.36 -46.52
C GLU A 293 1.59 26.54 -46.73
N SER A 294 1.76 27.65 -46.00
CA SER A 294 0.80 28.77 -45.98
C SER A 294 1.16 29.87 -46.97
N LYS A 295 0.19 30.58 -47.55
CA LYS A 295 0.46 31.67 -48.49
C LYS A 295 0.76 33.01 -47.80
N ASP A 296 0.19 33.22 -46.60
CA ASP A 296 0.23 34.45 -45.81
C ASP A 296 0.06 34.12 -44.31
N PRO A 297 0.27 35.09 -43.39
CA PRO A 297 0.11 34.87 -41.95
C PRO A 297 -1.31 34.45 -41.53
N GLU A 298 -2.33 34.86 -42.28
CA GLU A 298 -3.73 34.54 -42.02
C GLU A 298 -4.02 33.06 -42.28
N GLU A 299 -3.52 32.51 -43.39
CA GLU A 299 -3.60 31.07 -43.66
C GLU A 299 -2.79 30.25 -42.65
N MET A 300 -1.61 30.75 -42.25
CA MET A 300 -0.80 30.09 -41.23
C MET A 300 -1.54 30.04 -39.88
N SER A 301 -2.16 31.15 -39.46
CA SER A 301 -3.02 31.21 -38.28
C SER A 301 -4.15 30.17 -38.33
N ALA A 302 -4.86 30.10 -39.46
CA ALA A 302 -5.95 29.15 -39.65
C ALA A 302 -5.48 27.70 -39.54
N LYS A 303 -4.37 27.34 -40.20
CA LYS A 303 -3.80 25.98 -40.15
C LYS A 303 -3.30 25.59 -38.76
N LEU A 304 -2.64 26.51 -38.05
CA LEU A 304 -2.25 26.26 -36.65
C LEU A 304 -3.47 26.09 -35.75
N THR A 305 -4.51 26.89 -35.96
CA THR A 305 -5.78 26.75 -35.23
C THR A 305 -6.41 25.37 -35.49
N ASP A 306 -6.46 24.93 -36.74
CA ASP A 306 -6.96 23.61 -37.12
C ASP A 306 -6.12 22.47 -36.54
N PHE A 307 -4.79 22.62 -36.55
CA PHE A 307 -3.86 21.69 -35.92
C PHE A 307 -4.17 21.54 -34.42
N PHE A 308 -4.32 22.65 -33.67
CA PHE A 308 -4.65 22.58 -32.24
C PHE A 308 -6.09 22.12 -31.96
N LEU A 309 -7.02 22.25 -32.91
CA LEU A 309 -8.35 21.62 -32.78
C LEU A 309 -8.25 20.08 -32.80
N GLU A 310 -7.30 19.54 -33.55
CA GLU A 310 -7.06 18.09 -33.62
C GLU A 310 -6.15 17.58 -32.51
N TYR A 311 -4.98 18.20 -32.32
CA TYR A 311 -3.90 17.69 -31.47
C TYR A 311 -3.76 18.40 -30.11
N GLY A 312 -4.30 19.62 -29.97
CA GLY A 312 -4.31 20.40 -28.72
C GLY A 312 -5.45 20.02 -27.77
N ARG A 313 -5.84 18.74 -27.69
CA ARG A 313 -7.03 18.28 -26.92
C ARG A 313 -6.75 17.95 -25.45
N HIS A 314 -5.49 17.94 -25.05
CA HIS A 314 -5.07 17.80 -23.65
C HIS A 314 -5.59 18.98 -22.81
N ASP A 315 -5.64 20.16 -23.42
CA ASP A 315 -6.15 21.38 -22.82
C ASP A 315 -7.43 21.91 -23.51
N ASP A 316 -8.16 22.80 -22.82
CA ASP A 316 -9.38 23.44 -23.32
C ASP A 316 -9.12 24.65 -24.21
N SER A 317 -7.88 25.15 -24.26
CA SER A 317 -7.47 26.29 -25.08
C SER A 317 -6.09 26.08 -25.69
N SER A 318 -5.76 26.84 -26.73
CA SER A 318 -4.39 26.93 -27.26
C SER A 318 -4.26 28.31 -27.89
N THR A 319 -3.37 29.14 -27.35
CA THR A 319 -3.28 30.55 -27.72
C THR A 319 -1.86 30.97 -28.06
N ILE A 320 -1.71 31.70 -29.17
CA ILE A 320 -0.43 32.28 -29.61
C ILE A 320 -0.64 33.72 -30.08
N ALA A 321 0.27 34.61 -29.72
CA ALA A 321 0.40 35.94 -30.33
C ALA A 321 1.83 36.12 -30.87
N MET A 322 2.00 36.41 -32.17
CA MET A 322 3.29 36.53 -32.85
C MET A 322 3.47 37.84 -33.60
N LYS A 323 4.70 38.37 -33.60
CA LYS A 323 5.13 39.52 -34.39
C LYS A 323 6.43 39.22 -35.13
N PHE A 324 6.45 39.56 -36.43
CA PHE A 324 7.58 39.33 -37.32
C PHE A 324 8.32 40.63 -37.61
N PHE A 325 9.64 40.62 -37.40
CA PHE A 325 10.52 41.79 -37.50
C PHE A 325 11.63 41.57 -38.52
N GLY A 326 11.90 42.60 -39.34
CA GLY A 326 13.01 42.59 -40.31
C GLY A 326 12.77 41.78 -41.60
N TYR A 327 11.66 41.04 -41.70
CA TYR A 327 11.23 40.38 -42.94
C TYR A 327 10.51 41.35 -43.86
N SER A 328 10.83 41.35 -45.16
CA SER A 328 10.18 42.24 -46.13
C SER A 328 8.71 41.89 -46.38
N ASP A 329 8.41 40.59 -46.40
CA ASP A 329 7.09 40.01 -46.56
C ASP A 329 7.06 38.58 -46.00
N PHE A 330 5.92 37.91 -46.10
CA PHE A 330 5.78 36.54 -45.59
C PHE A 330 6.61 35.52 -46.39
N ALA A 331 6.88 35.78 -47.67
CA ALA A 331 7.70 34.88 -48.48
C ALA A 331 9.16 34.87 -48.03
N ASP A 332 9.67 36.01 -47.56
CA ASP A 332 10.99 36.13 -46.94
C ASP A 332 11.08 35.32 -45.63
N PHE A 333 10.06 35.41 -44.76
CA PHE A 333 9.97 34.56 -43.57
C PHE A 333 9.89 33.08 -43.93
N LYS A 334 9.04 32.69 -44.90
CA LYS A 334 8.94 31.29 -45.37
C LYS A 334 10.27 30.73 -45.83
N LYS A 335 11.09 31.54 -46.49
CA LYS A 335 12.43 31.13 -46.92
C LYS A 335 13.34 30.86 -45.72
N ALA A 336 13.35 31.76 -44.72
CA ALA A 336 14.10 31.55 -43.49
C ALA A 336 13.62 30.30 -42.74
N ALA A 337 12.30 30.08 -42.67
CA ALA A 337 11.71 28.90 -42.05
C ALA A 337 12.12 27.61 -42.77
N ALA A 338 12.11 27.59 -44.11
CA ALA A 338 12.56 26.44 -44.90
C ALA A 338 14.06 26.14 -44.72
N GLU A 339 14.91 27.18 -44.63
CA GLU A 339 16.34 27.02 -44.34
C GLU A 339 16.57 26.41 -42.96
N ARG A 340 15.84 26.85 -41.93
CA ARG A 340 15.91 26.28 -40.58
C ARG A 340 15.35 24.85 -40.52
N LEU A 341 14.24 24.57 -41.20
CA LEU A 341 13.69 23.23 -41.27
C LEU A 341 14.68 22.24 -41.91
N ALA A 342 15.33 22.62 -43.02
CA ALA A 342 16.38 21.82 -43.64
C ALA A 342 17.60 21.60 -42.72
N PHE A 343 17.91 22.57 -41.86
CA PHE A 343 18.92 22.39 -40.82
C PHE A 343 18.50 21.36 -39.77
N ILE A 344 17.27 21.43 -39.27
CA ILE A 344 16.73 20.47 -38.29
C ILE A 344 16.70 19.05 -38.89
N GLU A 345 16.22 18.92 -40.13
CA GLU A 345 16.17 17.65 -40.85
C GLU A 345 17.55 16.99 -40.97
N LYS A 346 18.57 17.79 -41.34
CA LYS A 346 19.92 17.28 -41.60
C LYS A 346 20.72 16.97 -40.34
N ASN A 347 20.57 17.75 -39.27
CA ASN A 347 21.44 17.63 -38.10
C ASN A 347 20.79 16.84 -36.95
N TYR A 348 19.47 16.70 -36.93
CA TYR A 348 18.77 15.95 -35.89
C TYR A 348 17.94 14.80 -36.47
N LEU A 349 16.97 15.09 -37.35
CA LEU A 349 15.99 14.08 -37.77
C LEU A 349 16.59 12.95 -38.62
N SER A 350 17.65 13.21 -39.39
CA SER A 350 18.33 12.17 -40.18
C SER A 350 19.26 11.27 -39.37
N GLU A 351 19.67 11.70 -38.17
CA GLU A 351 20.58 10.94 -37.31
C GLU A 351 19.85 9.80 -36.58
N LEU A 352 18.54 9.95 -36.33
CA LEU A 352 17.73 8.92 -35.70
C LEU A 352 16.33 8.86 -36.31
N GLU A 353 16.01 7.73 -36.95
CA GLU A 353 14.67 7.48 -37.47
C GLU A 353 13.64 7.52 -36.34
N GLY A 354 12.56 8.26 -36.56
CA GLY A 354 11.50 8.39 -35.58
C GLY A 354 11.85 9.27 -34.38
N LEU A 355 12.90 10.11 -34.45
CA LEU A 355 13.38 10.95 -33.34
C LEU A 355 12.27 11.72 -32.61
N LEU A 356 11.25 12.19 -33.35
CA LEU A 356 10.11 12.95 -32.80
C LEU A 356 8.82 12.13 -32.70
N GLN A 357 8.84 10.86 -33.08
CA GLN A 357 7.68 9.96 -33.12
C GLN A 357 7.73 8.88 -32.03
N HIS A 358 8.93 8.54 -31.56
CA HIS A 358 9.18 7.54 -30.52
C HIS A 358 9.81 8.20 -29.30
N ASP A 359 9.34 7.84 -28.12
CA ASP A 359 10.04 8.13 -26.87
C ASP A 359 10.85 6.89 -26.50
N TYR A 360 12.07 6.79 -27.05
CA TYR A 360 12.92 5.62 -26.85
C TYR A 360 13.36 5.48 -25.39
N GLY A 361 13.42 6.58 -24.63
CA GLY A 361 13.66 6.57 -23.19
C GLY A 361 12.52 5.87 -22.44
N ALA A 362 11.28 6.31 -22.65
CA ALA A 362 10.11 5.67 -22.03
C ALA A 362 9.91 4.23 -22.50
N GLU A 363 10.17 3.93 -23.78
CA GLU A 363 10.14 2.55 -24.30
C GLU A 363 11.19 1.65 -23.61
N LEU A 364 12.40 2.17 -23.37
CA LEU A 364 13.46 1.45 -22.64
C LEU A 364 13.10 1.24 -21.18
N ASP A 365 12.53 2.25 -20.51
CA ASP A 365 12.08 2.14 -19.13
C ASP A 365 10.95 1.12 -18.98
N GLN A 366 10.00 1.11 -19.92
CA GLN A 366 8.93 0.12 -19.97
C GLN A 366 9.49 -1.29 -20.17
N LEU A 367 10.45 -1.46 -21.08
CA LEU A 367 11.13 -2.72 -21.31
C LEU A 367 11.85 -3.22 -20.04
N ASN A 368 12.54 -2.32 -19.33
CA ASN A 368 13.22 -2.64 -18.08
C ASN A 368 12.23 -3.01 -16.98
N ALA A 369 11.13 -2.27 -16.84
CA ALA A 369 10.06 -2.58 -15.89
C ALA A 369 9.43 -3.96 -16.18
N ASP A 370 9.25 -4.30 -17.45
CA ASP A 370 8.73 -5.61 -17.83
C ASP A 370 9.75 -6.75 -17.59
N LYS A 371 11.06 -6.48 -17.74
CA LYS A 371 12.12 -7.41 -17.29
C LYS A 371 12.07 -7.64 -15.78
N GLU A 372 11.88 -6.59 -14.98
CA GLU A 372 11.74 -6.75 -13.53
C GLU A 372 10.51 -7.57 -13.13
N LYS A 373 9.37 -7.35 -13.80
CA LYS A 373 8.17 -8.19 -13.61
C LYS A 373 8.44 -9.64 -13.99
N ARG A 374 9.11 -9.90 -15.12
CA ARG A 374 9.49 -11.26 -15.55
C ARG A 374 10.40 -11.93 -14.52
N LEU A 375 11.40 -11.21 -13.99
CA LEU A 375 12.26 -11.71 -12.91
C LEU A 375 11.47 -12.01 -11.62
N ALA A 376 10.47 -11.20 -11.28
CA ALA A 376 9.61 -11.47 -10.12
C ALA A 376 8.77 -12.74 -10.31
N VAL A 377 8.22 -12.97 -11.52
CA VAL A 377 7.53 -14.22 -11.87
C VAL A 377 8.48 -15.41 -11.77
N LEU A 378 9.68 -15.29 -12.33
CA LEU A 378 10.74 -16.30 -12.27
C LEU A 378 11.10 -16.67 -10.82
N CYS A 379 11.23 -15.67 -9.93
CA CYS A 379 11.46 -15.91 -8.51
C CYS A 379 10.32 -16.69 -7.84
N GLY A 380 9.08 -16.48 -8.29
CA GLY A 380 7.92 -17.25 -7.85
C GLY A 380 7.98 -18.71 -8.30
N GLU A 381 8.30 -18.97 -9.57
CA GLU A 381 8.46 -20.33 -10.12
C GLU A 381 9.61 -21.10 -9.45
N LEU A 382 10.73 -20.41 -9.20
CA LEU A 382 11.90 -20.99 -8.53
C LEU A 382 11.65 -21.32 -7.06
N ALA A 383 10.62 -20.78 -6.42
CA ALA A 383 10.30 -21.07 -5.01
C ALA A 383 9.95 -22.55 -4.77
N GLU A 384 9.43 -23.23 -5.80
CA GLU A 384 9.08 -24.66 -5.74
C GLU A 384 10.24 -25.58 -6.18
N ASN A 385 11.38 -25.01 -6.57
CA ASN A 385 12.52 -25.79 -7.05
C ASN A 385 13.27 -26.45 -5.87
N GLU A 386 13.52 -27.76 -5.96
CA GLU A 386 14.18 -28.52 -4.89
C GLU A 386 15.59 -28.03 -4.54
N ALA A 387 16.36 -27.50 -5.50
CA ALA A 387 17.69 -26.97 -5.23
C ALA A 387 17.62 -25.62 -4.49
N VAL A 388 16.60 -24.81 -4.80
CA VAL A 388 16.34 -23.53 -4.13
C VAL A 388 15.83 -23.75 -2.71
N ASP A 389 14.85 -24.63 -2.51
CA ASP A 389 14.32 -24.98 -1.18
C ASP A 389 15.44 -25.49 -0.27
N ARG A 390 16.29 -26.39 -0.78
CA ARG A 390 17.44 -26.91 -0.01
C ARG A 390 18.40 -25.80 0.42
N PHE A 391 18.80 -24.93 -0.51
CA PHE A 391 19.67 -23.80 -0.20
C PHE A 391 19.04 -22.87 0.85
N CYS A 392 17.75 -22.57 0.73
CA CYS A 392 17.04 -21.73 1.69
C CYS A 392 17.01 -22.38 3.07
N ARG A 393 16.74 -23.69 3.17
CA ARG A 393 16.75 -24.44 4.44
C ARG A 393 18.13 -24.43 5.08
N GLU A 394 19.19 -24.72 4.31
CA GLU A 394 20.57 -24.66 4.80
C GLU A 394 20.95 -23.26 5.31
N SER A 395 20.46 -22.21 4.65
CA SER A 395 20.74 -20.81 5.01
C SER A 395 20.07 -20.36 6.32
N VAL A 396 19.01 -21.02 6.75
CA VAL A 396 18.26 -20.66 7.97
C VAL A 396 18.36 -21.71 9.08
N ASP A 397 19.11 -22.79 8.89
CA ASP A 397 19.08 -23.98 9.73
C ASP A 397 19.37 -23.69 11.22
N GLU A 398 20.46 -22.96 11.51
CA GLU A 398 20.85 -22.60 12.87
C GLU A 398 19.78 -21.73 13.55
N TYR A 399 19.15 -20.84 12.78
CA TYR A 399 18.08 -19.97 13.27
C TYR A 399 16.79 -20.75 13.54
N CYS A 400 16.45 -21.71 12.68
CA CYS A 400 15.28 -22.59 12.86
C CYS A 400 15.41 -23.44 14.12
N HIS A 401 16.58 -24.06 14.33
CA HIS A 401 16.84 -24.83 15.56
C HIS A 401 16.69 -23.98 16.82
N LYS A 402 17.17 -22.74 16.79
CA LYS A 402 17.01 -21.81 17.92
C LYS A 402 15.54 -21.45 18.16
N ALA A 403 14.82 -21.07 17.11
CA ALA A 403 13.42 -20.67 17.23
C ALA A 403 12.51 -21.82 17.66
N ALA A 404 12.74 -23.03 17.13
CA ALA A 404 12.01 -24.23 17.51
C ALA A 404 12.28 -24.58 18.98
N LYS A 405 13.52 -24.45 19.45
CA LYS A 405 13.88 -24.68 20.85
C LYS A 405 13.19 -23.71 21.80
N ASP A 406 13.17 -22.42 21.48
CA ASP A 406 12.51 -21.41 22.32
C ASP A 406 11.00 -21.70 22.45
N GLN A 407 10.33 -22.08 21.35
CA GLN A 407 8.91 -22.46 21.36
C GLN A 407 8.67 -23.80 22.05
N PHE A 408 9.59 -24.75 21.89
CA PHE A 408 9.51 -26.06 22.53
C PHE A 408 9.59 -25.92 24.05
N ASP A 409 10.50 -25.11 24.59
CA ASP A 409 10.64 -24.92 26.03
C ASP A 409 9.38 -24.31 26.66
N ASP A 410 8.71 -23.39 25.97
CA ASP A 410 7.42 -22.82 26.41
C ASP A 410 6.27 -23.85 26.38
N ALA A 411 6.16 -24.64 25.30
CA ALA A 411 5.09 -25.62 25.12
C ALA A 411 5.29 -26.90 25.95
N ALA A 412 6.54 -27.30 26.19
CA ALA A 412 6.89 -28.49 26.95
C ALA A 412 6.63 -28.35 28.47
N ALA A 413 6.48 -27.13 28.98
CA ALA A 413 6.32 -26.87 30.41
C ALA A 413 5.09 -27.58 31.01
N GLU A 414 3.93 -27.49 30.35
CA GLU A 414 2.69 -28.13 30.83
C GLU A 414 2.73 -29.65 30.74
N ILE A 415 3.34 -30.19 29.68
CA ILE A 415 3.50 -31.64 29.45
C ILE A 415 4.45 -32.24 30.50
N ARG A 416 5.59 -31.58 30.75
CA ARG A 416 6.55 -31.95 31.81
C ARG A 416 5.90 -31.92 33.19
N GLU A 417 5.09 -30.90 33.50
CA GLU A 417 4.41 -30.82 34.80
C GLU A 417 3.45 -32.00 35.04
N LYS A 418 2.68 -32.39 34.02
CA LYS A 418 1.77 -33.54 34.09
C LYS A 418 2.55 -34.85 34.26
N ALA A 419 3.62 -35.06 33.51
CA ALA A 419 4.49 -36.22 33.62
C ALA A 419 5.12 -36.31 35.03
N GLU A 420 5.65 -35.22 35.56
CA GLU A 420 6.24 -35.15 36.91
C GLU A 420 5.22 -35.44 38.01
N LYS A 421 3.97 -35.01 37.85
CA LYS A 421 2.90 -35.36 38.78
C LYS A 421 2.59 -36.86 38.77
N ALA A 422 2.59 -37.49 37.60
CA ALA A 422 2.41 -38.93 37.47
C ALA A 422 3.62 -39.70 38.04
N ARG A 423 4.85 -39.28 37.73
CA ARG A 423 6.11 -39.84 38.28
C ARG A 423 6.13 -39.83 39.81
N ARG A 424 5.73 -38.71 40.44
CA ARG A 424 5.62 -38.63 41.92
C ARG A 424 4.62 -39.61 42.51
N ASN A 425 3.53 -39.89 41.81
CA ASN A 425 2.55 -40.86 42.29
C ASN A 425 3.03 -42.30 42.07
N ILE A 426 3.68 -42.59 40.94
CA ILE A 426 4.35 -43.88 40.68
C ILE A 426 5.37 -44.17 41.79
N LEU A 427 6.22 -43.18 42.12
CA LEU A 427 7.18 -43.28 43.21
C LEU A 427 6.51 -43.61 44.55
N ARG A 428 5.38 -42.96 44.85
CA ARG A 428 4.63 -43.23 46.08
C ARG A 428 4.08 -44.66 46.13
N GLU A 429 3.54 -45.17 45.03
CA GLU A 429 3.05 -46.56 44.97
C GLU A 429 4.20 -47.57 44.99
N ALA A 430 5.31 -47.28 44.31
CA ALA A 430 6.54 -48.06 44.38
C ALA A 430 7.06 -48.16 45.81
N GLN A 431 7.03 -47.06 46.60
CA GLN A 431 7.41 -47.08 48.01
C GLN A 431 6.51 -47.96 48.88
N LYS A 432 5.19 -47.92 48.66
CA LYS A 432 4.23 -48.73 49.44
C LYS A 432 4.42 -50.23 49.21
N HIS A 433 4.72 -50.63 47.98
CA HIS A 433 4.84 -52.03 47.57
C HIS A 433 6.28 -52.42 47.23
N ILE A 434 7.27 -51.68 47.75
CA ILE A 434 8.68 -51.75 47.33
C ILE A 434 9.23 -53.17 47.36
N THR A 435 8.94 -53.93 48.41
CA THR A 435 9.44 -55.29 48.54
C THR A 435 8.84 -56.26 47.53
N GLY A 436 7.64 -55.98 46.99
CA GLY A 436 7.04 -56.79 45.94
C GLY A 436 7.77 -56.58 44.62
N PHE A 437 8.06 -55.33 44.31
CA PHE A 437 8.81 -54.96 43.11
C PHE A 437 10.28 -55.36 43.17
N VAL A 438 10.95 -55.29 44.33
CA VAL A 438 12.31 -55.80 44.50
C VAL A 438 12.40 -57.31 44.22
N MET A 439 11.36 -58.07 44.59
CA MET A 439 11.32 -59.50 44.29
C MET A 439 11.08 -59.80 42.80
N ALA A 440 10.34 -58.92 42.12
CA ALA A 440 10.12 -59.00 40.67
C ALA A 440 11.28 -58.44 39.83
N ASP A 441 12.23 -57.76 40.47
CA ASP A 441 13.40 -57.15 39.84
C ASP A 441 14.58 -58.12 39.83
N ASP A 442 14.95 -58.58 38.64
CA ASP A 442 16.08 -59.49 38.40
C ASP A 442 17.45 -58.85 38.59
N SER A 443 17.52 -57.52 38.69
CA SER A 443 18.76 -56.80 38.97
C SER A 443 19.07 -56.62 40.46
N SER A 444 18.12 -56.98 41.34
CA SER A 444 18.30 -56.87 42.79
C SER A 444 19.22 -57.95 43.34
N ASP A 445 20.18 -57.55 44.19
CA ASP A 445 21.11 -58.48 44.83
C ASP A 445 20.43 -59.40 45.87
N ASP A 446 21.13 -60.47 46.24
CA ASP A 446 20.62 -61.50 47.15
C ASP A 446 20.28 -60.95 48.54
N ASP A 447 20.98 -59.91 49.01
CA ASP A 447 20.75 -59.29 50.31
C ASP A 447 19.43 -58.49 50.33
N ARG A 448 19.18 -57.72 49.26
CA ARG A 448 17.92 -56.99 49.03
C ARG A 448 16.75 -57.93 48.87
N ARG A 449 16.89 -58.98 48.03
CA ARG A 449 15.86 -60.01 47.84
C ARG A 449 15.56 -60.77 49.13
N SER A 450 16.58 -61.11 49.92
CA SER A 450 16.39 -61.76 51.23
C SER A 450 15.65 -60.86 52.24
N ALA A 451 15.96 -59.56 52.26
CA ALA A 451 15.25 -58.60 53.10
C ALA A 451 13.80 -58.37 52.65
N ALA A 452 13.56 -58.28 51.34
CA ALA A 452 12.23 -58.13 50.75
C ALA A 452 11.35 -59.38 50.95
N GLY A 453 11.92 -60.58 50.78
CA GLY A 453 11.20 -61.86 50.95
C GLY A 453 10.62 -62.07 52.35
N LYS A 454 11.31 -61.57 53.40
CA LYS A 454 10.80 -61.60 54.78
C LYS A 454 9.54 -60.75 54.96
N VAL A 455 9.44 -59.62 54.26
CA VAL A 455 8.27 -58.74 54.27
C VAL A 455 7.15 -59.30 53.39
N GLN A 456 7.49 -59.87 52.23
CA GLN A 456 6.52 -60.47 51.32
C GLN A 456 5.79 -61.67 51.92
N THR A 457 6.46 -62.47 52.75
CA THR A 457 5.79 -63.56 53.49
C THR A 457 4.63 -63.04 54.35
N ALA A 458 4.79 -61.88 55.00
CA ALA A 458 3.71 -61.24 55.76
C ALA A 458 2.59 -60.72 54.84
N GLY A 459 2.95 -60.18 53.67
CA GLY A 459 2.01 -59.75 52.64
C GLY A 459 1.15 -60.88 52.07
N GLU A 460 1.76 -62.03 51.76
CA GLU A 460 1.06 -63.24 51.29
C GLU A 460 0.10 -63.77 52.36
N HIS A 461 0.52 -63.83 53.62
CA HIS A 461 -0.34 -64.24 54.72
C HIS A 461 -1.51 -63.29 54.95
N TYR A 462 -1.30 -61.98 54.79
CA TYR A 462 -2.37 -60.98 54.80
C TYR A 462 -3.37 -61.24 53.66
N ARG A 463 -2.89 -61.29 52.41
CA ARG A 463 -3.73 -61.49 51.20
C ARG A 463 -4.54 -62.78 51.28
N SER A 464 -3.91 -63.90 51.64
CA SER A 464 -4.59 -65.19 51.83
C SER A 464 -5.69 -65.12 52.90
N SER A 465 -5.45 -64.39 54.00
CA SER A 465 -6.45 -64.18 55.06
C SER A 465 -7.61 -63.32 54.57
N ALA A 466 -7.33 -62.29 53.77
CA ALA A 466 -8.34 -61.41 53.17
C ALA A 466 -9.21 -62.16 52.15
N ASP A 467 -8.60 -62.96 51.26
CA ASP A 467 -9.32 -63.79 50.28
C ASP A 467 -10.22 -64.83 50.95
N SER A 468 -9.71 -65.50 51.99
CA SER A 468 -10.52 -66.43 52.77
C SER A 468 -11.72 -65.73 53.41
N TYR A 469 -11.55 -64.49 53.86
CA TYR A 469 -12.61 -63.71 54.46
C TYR A 469 -13.62 -63.19 53.42
N LEU A 470 -13.18 -62.78 52.23
CA LEU A 470 -14.06 -62.44 51.11
C LEU A 470 -14.91 -63.64 50.66
N LYS A 471 -14.34 -64.86 50.64
CA LYS A 471 -15.10 -66.09 50.40
C LYS A 471 -16.17 -66.32 51.47
N GLN A 472 -15.85 -66.11 52.74
CA GLN A 472 -16.83 -66.19 53.83
C GLN A 472 -17.95 -65.16 53.67
N LEU A 473 -17.63 -63.92 53.30
CA LEU A 473 -18.63 -62.88 53.05
C LEU A 473 -19.56 -63.25 51.89
N ARG A 474 -19.03 -63.81 50.81
CA ARG A 474 -19.84 -64.31 49.68
C ARG A 474 -20.77 -65.44 50.12
N GLN A 475 -20.26 -66.42 50.88
CA GLN A 475 -21.09 -67.48 51.44
C GLN A 475 -22.22 -66.93 52.33
N GLN A 476 -21.96 -65.91 53.15
CA GLN A 476 -23.01 -65.26 53.94
C GLN A 476 -24.04 -64.54 53.05
N SER A 477 -23.60 -63.88 51.97
CA SER A 477 -24.50 -63.27 50.97
C SER A 477 -25.40 -64.30 50.27
N ASP A 478 -24.86 -65.47 49.96
CA ASP A 478 -25.61 -66.58 49.35
C ASP A 478 -26.66 -67.10 50.33
N ILE A 479 -26.30 -67.29 51.60
CA ILE A 479 -27.23 -67.69 52.68
C ILE A 479 -28.37 -66.68 52.84
N VAL A 480 -28.09 -65.36 52.78
CA VAL A 480 -29.15 -64.32 52.81
C VAL A 480 -30.10 -64.48 51.64
N SER A 481 -29.55 -64.65 50.44
CA SER A 481 -30.35 -64.74 49.21
C SER A 481 -31.25 -65.98 49.22
N GLU A 482 -30.70 -67.12 49.65
CA GLU A 482 -31.44 -68.38 49.77
C GLU A 482 -32.52 -68.31 50.85
N THR A 483 -32.19 -67.76 52.04
CA THR A 483 -33.16 -67.57 53.14
C THR A 483 -34.29 -66.62 52.75
N ALA A 484 -33.98 -65.54 52.01
CA ALA A 484 -34.98 -64.60 51.51
C ALA A 484 -35.92 -65.23 50.47
N SER A 485 -35.38 -66.12 49.61
CA SER A 485 -36.18 -66.90 48.67
C SER A 485 -37.13 -67.84 49.41
N GLN A 486 -36.61 -68.62 50.37
CA GLN A 486 -37.42 -69.55 51.18
C GLN A 486 -38.54 -68.84 51.93
N LEU A 487 -38.25 -67.69 52.58
CA LEU A 487 -39.27 -66.89 53.25
C LEU A 487 -40.31 -66.34 52.27
N SER A 488 -39.90 -65.91 51.08
CA SER A 488 -40.85 -65.42 50.05
C SER A 488 -41.78 -66.53 49.57
N ASP A 489 -41.25 -67.73 49.33
CA ASP A 489 -42.03 -68.91 48.92
C ASP A 489 -43.00 -69.36 50.02
N MET A 490 -42.59 -69.27 51.29
CA MET A 490 -43.47 -69.53 52.43
C MET A 490 -44.60 -68.48 52.52
N ILE A 491 -44.29 -67.19 52.36
CA ILE A 491 -45.29 -66.11 52.36
C ILE A 491 -46.29 -66.30 51.21
N ALA A 492 -45.81 -66.64 50.01
CA ALA A 492 -46.67 -66.90 48.85
C ALA A 492 -47.61 -68.09 49.11
N ARG A 493 -47.11 -69.21 49.64
CA ARG A 493 -47.92 -70.38 50.02
C ARG A 493 -49.00 -70.03 51.04
N VAL A 494 -48.66 -69.27 52.08
CA VAL A 494 -49.64 -68.82 53.10
C VAL A 494 -50.66 -67.85 52.50
N SER A 495 -50.24 -66.98 51.59
CA SER A 495 -51.13 -66.05 50.88
C SER A 495 -52.12 -66.78 49.98
N ASP A 496 -51.68 -67.80 49.24
CA ASP A 496 -52.49 -68.59 48.31
C ASP A 496 -53.48 -69.52 49.03
N ALA A 497 -53.16 -69.99 50.25
CA ALA A 497 -54.01 -70.90 51.01
C ALA A 497 -55.31 -70.24 51.54
N GLY A 498 -55.36 -68.92 51.68
CA GLY A 498 -56.50 -68.18 52.25
C GLY A 498 -56.76 -68.47 53.75
N ILE A 499 -57.62 -67.70 54.41
CA ILE A 499 -57.96 -67.91 55.84
C ILE A 499 -58.97 -69.06 55.95
N PRO A 500 -58.64 -70.21 56.58
CA PRO A 500 -59.55 -71.34 56.67
C PRO A 500 -60.68 -71.11 57.69
N GLU A 501 -61.91 -71.58 57.40
CA GLU A 501 -63.07 -71.49 58.31
C GLU A 501 -62.93 -72.34 59.61
N SER A 502 -61.89 -73.16 59.74
CA SER A 502 -61.50 -73.76 61.03
C SER A 502 -60.00 -73.95 61.11
N MET A 503 -59.40 -73.59 62.26
CA MET A 503 -57.99 -73.81 62.53
C MET A 503 -57.73 -75.33 62.70
N LYS A 504 -57.37 -76.02 61.62
CA LYS A 504 -56.52 -77.20 61.76
C LYS A 504 -55.09 -76.72 62.03
N PRO A 505 -54.34 -77.39 62.91
CA PRO A 505 -52.94 -77.04 63.16
C PRO A 505 -52.15 -77.11 61.84
N PHE A 506 -51.33 -76.09 61.61
CA PHE A 506 -50.39 -76.01 60.49
C PHE A 506 -49.53 -77.28 60.44
N PRO A 507 -49.18 -77.82 59.25
CA PRO A 507 -48.35 -79.02 59.13
C PRO A 507 -46.98 -78.83 59.80
N ASP A 508 -46.50 -79.84 60.54
CA ASP A 508 -45.21 -79.79 61.26
C ASP A 508 -44.01 -79.54 60.33
N ASP A 509 -44.12 -79.87 59.05
CA ASP A 509 -43.05 -79.74 58.05
C ASP A 509 -42.76 -78.27 57.67
N GLU A 510 -43.78 -77.41 57.64
CA GLU A 510 -43.60 -75.96 57.39
C GLU A 510 -42.97 -75.24 58.59
N LEU A 511 -43.16 -75.79 59.80
CA LEU A 511 -42.54 -75.31 61.02
C LEU A 511 -41.02 -75.60 61.05
N ALA A 512 -40.56 -76.65 60.36
CA ALA A 512 -39.15 -76.99 60.24
C ALA A 512 -38.42 -76.03 59.28
N GLU A 513 -39.06 -75.67 58.17
CA GLU A 513 -38.55 -74.70 57.19
C GLU A 513 -38.42 -73.29 57.82
N LEU A 514 -39.43 -72.85 58.58
CA LEU A 514 -39.38 -71.58 59.31
C LEU A 514 -38.24 -71.53 60.35
N LYS A 515 -38.04 -72.63 61.10
CA LYS A 515 -36.95 -72.74 62.09
C LYS A 515 -35.57 -72.70 61.45
N SER A 516 -35.44 -73.26 60.24
CA SER A 516 -34.20 -73.16 59.46
C SER A 516 -33.91 -71.71 59.04
N CYS A 517 -34.93 -71.00 58.54
CA CYS A 517 -34.82 -69.58 58.22
C CYS A 517 -34.49 -68.72 59.46
N GLU A 518 -35.13 -68.97 60.60
CA GLU A 518 -34.85 -68.26 61.85
C GLU A 518 -33.40 -68.47 62.31
N ALA A 519 -32.88 -69.70 62.23
CA ALA A 519 -31.50 -70.02 62.57
C ALA A 519 -30.49 -69.33 61.63
N ALA A 520 -30.78 -69.28 60.33
CA ALA A 520 -29.96 -68.60 59.33
C ALA A 520 -29.93 -67.07 59.58
N VAL A 521 -31.08 -66.46 59.83
CA VAL A 521 -31.20 -65.02 60.15
C VAL A 521 -30.47 -64.69 61.46
N ALA A 522 -30.61 -65.52 62.50
CA ALA A 522 -29.90 -65.33 63.77
C ALA A 522 -28.37 -65.43 63.59
N SER A 523 -27.89 -66.36 62.77
CA SER A 523 -26.48 -66.48 62.40
C SER A 523 -25.97 -65.22 61.70
N LEU A 524 -26.75 -64.68 60.76
CA LEU A 524 -26.41 -63.45 60.04
C LEU A 524 -26.30 -62.23 60.95
N PHE A 525 -27.28 -62.04 61.85
CA PHE A 525 -27.23 -60.96 62.83
C PHE A 525 -26.07 -61.12 63.81
N GLY A 526 -25.72 -62.36 64.18
CA GLY A 526 -24.52 -62.65 64.95
C GLY A 526 -23.24 -62.24 64.22
N PHE A 527 -23.13 -62.57 62.94
CA PHE A 527 -22.02 -62.16 62.08
C PHE A 527 -21.91 -60.63 61.96
N LEU A 528 -23.01 -59.93 61.62
CA LEU A 528 -23.06 -58.47 61.52
C LEU A 528 -22.77 -57.78 62.86
N GLY A 529 -23.26 -58.34 63.97
CA GLY A 529 -22.96 -57.87 65.32
C GLY A 529 -21.46 -57.99 65.67
N SER A 530 -20.80 -59.06 65.21
CA SER A 530 -19.35 -59.24 65.38
C SER A 530 -18.52 -58.19 64.64
N LEU A 531 -19.00 -57.78 63.45
CA LEU A 531 -18.37 -56.72 62.64
C LEU A 531 -18.58 -55.35 63.26
N ARG A 532 -19.82 -55.01 63.62
CA ARG A 532 -20.18 -53.71 64.22
C ARG A 532 -19.45 -53.47 65.55
N SER A 533 -19.24 -54.51 66.35
CA SER A 533 -18.50 -54.42 67.60
C SER A 533 -16.97 -54.43 67.43
N GLY A 534 -16.48 -54.57 66.20
CA GLY A 534 -15.07 -54.70 65.89
C GLY A 534 -14.41 -55.93 66.53
N LYS A 535 -15.19 -56.93 66.93
CA LYS A 535 -14.74 -58.15 67.62
C LYS A 535 -14.54 -59.33 66.68
N ASN A 536 -14.79 -59.16 65.39
CA ASN A 536 -14.54 -60.21 64.40
C ASN A 536 -13.03 -60.56 64.36
N PRO A 537 -12.64 -61.78 64.78
CA PRO A 537 -11.23 -62.15 64.92
C PRO A 537 -10.51 -62.20 63.56
N THR A 538 -11.21 -62.56 62.49
CA THR A 538 -10.66 -62.60 61.13
C THR A 538 -10.31 -61.20 60.65
N VAL A 539 -11.23 -60.22 60.80
CA VAL A 539 -10.98 -58.83 60.40
C VAL A 539 -9.83 -58.21 61.21
N ARG A 540 -9.76 -58.46 62.53
CA ARG A 540 -8.62 -57.99 63.33
C ARG A 540 -7.29 -58.59 62.87
N SER A 541 -7.27 -59.88 62.56
CA SER A 541 -6.07 -60.55 62.05
C SER A 541 -5.63 -59.97 60.72
N ILE A 542 -6.57 -59.70 59.81
CA ILE A 542 -6.29 -59.06 58.51
C ILE A 542 -5.70 -57.66 58.71
N VAL A 543 -6.32 -56.83 59.55
CA VAL A 543 -5.83 -55.46 59.83
C VAL A 543 -4.44 -55.48 60.47
N GLN A 544 -4.19 -56.38 61.42
CA GLN A 544 -2.88 -56.52 62.05
C GLN A 544 -1.81 -56.95 61.03
N LYS A 545 -2.08 -57.98 60.22
CA LYS A 545 -1.13 -58.46 59.21
C LYS A 545 -0.86 -57.41 58.12
N ARG A 546 -1.87 -56.63 57.71
CA ARG A 546 -1.68 -55.48 56.82
C ARG A 546 -0.75 -54.43 57.44
N THR A 547 -0.96 -54.11 58.72
CA THR A 547 -0.10 -53.17 59.45
C THR A 547 1.35 -53.65 59.53
N GLU A 548 1.57 -54.96 59.72
CA GLU A 548 2.89 -55.58 59.73
C GLU A 548 3.56 -55.51 58.34
N TYR A 549 2.81 -55.77 57.28
CA TYR A 549 3.28 -55.63 55.89
C TYR A 549 3.67 -54.17 55.56
N ASP A 550 2.80 -53.21 55.87
CA ASP A 550 3.04 -51.78 55.62
C ASP A 550 4.24 -51.26 56.44
N SER A 551 4.40 -51.73 57.68
CA SER A 551 5.55 -51.38 58.51
C SER A 551 6.84 -52.04 58.00
N GLY A 552 6.75 -53.25 57.46
CA GLY A 552 7.87 -53.96 56.83
C GLY A 552 8.38 -53.25 55.58
N ASN A 553 7.48 -52.81 54.70
CA ASN A 553 7.83 -52.01 53.51
C ASN A 553 8.50 -50.68 53.89
N ARG A 554 8.00 -49.98 54.92
CA ARG A 554 8.64 -48.75 55.41
C ARG A 554 10.05 -48.99 55.94
N LYS A 555 10.25 -50.01 56.77
CA LYS A 555 11.59 -50.36 57.29
C LYS A 555 12.53 -50.81 56.18
N TYR A 556 12.02 -51.46 55.14
CA TYR A 556 12.79 -51.81 53.96
C TYR A 556 13.25 -50.53 53.23
N ALA A 557 12.32 -49.60 52.94
CA ALA A 557 12.64 -48.34 52.28
C ALA A 557 13.63 -47.47 53.09
N GLU A 558 13.55 -47.46 54.42
CA GLU A 558 14.52 -46.77 55.28
C GLU A 558 15.93 -47.40 55.20
N LYS A 559 16.00 -48.72 55.01
CA LYS A 559 17.28 -49.45 54.88
C LYS A 559 17.88 -49.29 53.49
N TYR A 560 17.05 -49.16 52.46
CA TYR A 560 17.44 -49.02 51.05
C TYR A 560 16.70 -47.83 50.42
N PRO A 561 17.14 -46.59 50.71
CA PRO A 561 16.41 -45.38 50.28
C PRO A 561 16.32 -45.22 48.76
N ASP A 562 17.34 -45.67 48.02
CA ASP A 562 17.42 -45.49 46.57
C ASP A 562 16.55 -46.50 45.77
N ASP A 563 16.09 -47.58 46.42
CA ASP A 563 15.34 -48.64 45.73
C ASP A 563 13.97 -48.16 45.23
N ALA A 564 13.36 -47.18 45.92
CA ALA A 564 12.06 -46.64 45.54
C ALA A 564 12.12 -45.90 44.19
N GLU A 565 13.11 -45.02 44.02
CA GLU A 565 13.33 -44.27 42.78
C GLU A 565 13.75 -45.19 41.65
N ARG A 566 14.68 -46.11 41.95
CA ARG A 566 15.14 -47.12 41.00
C ARG A 566 13.99 -47.99 40.48
N ILE A 567 13.10 -48.44 41.36
CA ILE A 567 11.91 -49.22 40.99
C ILE A 567 10.93 -48.37 40.19
N ALA A 568 10.69 -47.12 40.59
CA ALA A 568 9.80 -46.23 39.84
C ALA A 568 10.28 -46.06 38.39
N GLU A 569 11.57 -45.81 38.16
CA GLU A 569 12.15 -45.73 36.81
C GLU A 569 12.09 -47.07 36.06
N ALA A 570 12.35 -48.18 36.76
CA ALA A 570 12.26 -49.51 36.17
C ALA A 570 10.81 -49.90 35.79
N LEU A 571 9.80 -49.39 36.50
CA LEU A 571 8.39 -49.54 36.14
C LEU A 571 8.02 -48.68 34.94
N ILE A 572 8.47 -47.42 34.90
CA ILE A 572 8.24 -46.48 33.77
C ILE A 572 8.81 -47.06 32.48
N SER A 573 10.08 -47.47 32.51
CA SER A 573 10.78 -48.11 31.38
C SER A 573 10.27 -49.51 31.03
N GLY A 574 9.43 -50.12 31.88
CA GLY A 574 8.89 -51.47 31.68
C GLY A 574 9.89 -52.60 31.95
N ALA A 575 11.04 -52.30 32.55
CA ALA A 575 12.04 -53.28 32.97
C ALA A 575 11.53 -54.20 34.10
N ILE A 576 10.63 -53.69 34.96
CA ILE A 576 9.92 -54.49 35.96
C ILE A 576 8.46 -54.65 35.52
N PRO A 577 7.94 -55.89 35.40
CA PRO A 577 6.54 -56.10 35.13
C PRO A 577 5.67 -55.79 36.36
N LEU A 578 4.48 -55.25 36.12
CA LEU A 578 3.43 -55.15 37.14
C LEU A 578 2.89 -56.55 37.46
N ASP A 579 3.41 -57.15 38.53
CA ASP A 579 2.94 -58.45 39.00
C ASP A 579 1.57 -58.33 39.69
N LYS A 580 0.62 -59.14 39.22
CA LYS A 580 -0.73 -59.28 39.78
C LYS A 580 -0.75 -59.74 41.24
N SER A 581 0.34 -60.37 41.72
CA SER A 581 0.41 -60.86 43.09
C SER A 581 0.89 -59.81 44.10
N ALA A 582 1.45 -58.69 43.63
CA ALA A 582 2.19 -57.75 44.48
C ALA A 582 1.33 -56.69 45.18
N MET A 583 0.18 -56.31 44.61
CA MET A 583 -0.68 -55.21 45.09
C MET A 583 -2.17 -55.47 44.82
N ASP A 584 -3.04 -54.62 45.38
CA ASP A 584 -4.49 -54.65 45.13
C ASP A 584 -4.84 -54.22 43.71
N GLU A 585 -5.97 -54.70 43.16
CA GLU A 585 -6.36 -54.41 41.78
C GLU A 585 -6.69 -52.92 41.56
N ASP A 586 -7.27 -52.24 42.56
CA ASP A 586 -7.55 -50.80 42.45
C ASP A 586 -6.25 -49.98 42.43
N GLU A 587 -5.28 -50.35 43.28
CA GLU A 587 -3.95 -49.72 43.35
C GLU A 587 -3.16 -49.97 42.06
N ARG A 588 -3.28 -51.17 41.50
CA ARG A 588 -2.68 -51.55 40.22
C ARG A 588 -3.24 -50.73 39.06
N GLN A 589 -4.56 -50.56 38.98
CA GLN A 589 -5.18 -49.80 37.91
C GLN A 589 -4.79 -48.31 37.95
N ILE A 590 -4.65 -47.75 39.15
CA ILE A 590 -4.13 -46.39 39.35
C ILE A 590 -2.68 -46.30 38.83
N LEU A 591 -1.83 -47.28 39.16
CA LEU A 591 -0.43 -47.29 38.74
C LEU A 591 -0.28 -47.50 37.22
N GLU A 592 -1.08 -48.38 36.62
CA GLU A 592 -1.15 -48.58 35.16
C GLU A 592 -1.55 -47.28 34.45
N THR A 593 -2.57 -46.58 34.95
CA THR A 593 -3.00 -45.28 34.41
C THR A 593 -1.87 -44.25 34.47
N MET A 594 -1.12 -44.20 35.57
CA MET A 594 -0.02 -43.24 35.72
C MET A 594 1.16 -43.56 34.81
N LEU A 595 1.48 -44.84 34.61
CA LEU A 595 2.53 -45.26 33.68
C LEU A 595 2.15 -44.93 32.23
N GLU A 596 0.88 -45.11 31.86
CA GLU A 596 0.35 -44.72 30.56
C GLU A 596 0.43 -43.20 30.35
N ILE A 597 0.11 -42.40 31.38
CA ILE A 597 0.28 -40.94 31.33
C ILE A 597 1.75 -40.58 31.07
N VAL A 598 2.71 -41.13 31.82
CA VAL A 598 4.13 -40.78 31.62
C VAL A 598 4.61 -41.15 30.22
N ARG A 599 4.28 -42.35 29.73
CA ARG A 599 4.68 -42.81 28.39
C ARG A 599 4.07 -41.95 27.28
N THR A 600 2.78 -41.66 27.37
CA THR A 600 2.07 -40.84 26.37
C THR A 600 2.66 -39.42 26.32
N GLN A 601 2.97 -38.83 27.47
CA GLN A 601 3.55 -37.48 27.52
C GLN A 601 5.00 -37.44 27.02
N GLU A 602 5.79 -38.51 27.17
CA GLU A 602 7.14 -38.61 26.59
C GLU A 602 7.12 -38.74 25.07
N GLU A 603 6.18 -39.51 24.52
CA GLU A 603 5.95 -39.58 23.07
C GLU A 603 5.46 -38.23 22.51
N GLU A 604 4.56 -37.55 23.23
CA GLU A 604 4.06 -36.22 22.86
C GLU A 604 5.19 -35.19 22.78
N LEU A 605 6.12 -35.17 23.76
CA LEU A 605 7.30 -34.29 23.73
C LEU A 605 8.21 -34.55 22.53
N GLY A 606 8.48 -35.82 22.20
CA GLY A 606 9.31 -36.16 21.03
C GLY A 606 8.68 -35.70 19.73
N SER A 607 7.36 -35.88 19.57
CA SER A 607 6.64 -35.44 18.38
C SER A 607 6.55 -33.91 18.24
N LEU A 608 6.46 -33.19 19.37
CA LEU A 608 6.34 -31.74 19.39
C LEU A 608 7.63 -31.05 18.93
N GLU A 609 8.79 -31.55 19.34
CA GLU A 609 10.08 -30.98 18.94
C GLU A 609 10.30 -31.09 17.43
N GLU A 610 10.03 -32.27 16.85
CA GLU A 610 10.13 -32.50 15.40
C GLU A 610 9.14 -31.63 14.61
N GLN A 611 7.90 -31.48 15.11
CA GLN A 611 6.88 -30.65 14.47
C GLN A 611 7.29 -29.17 14.47
N LEU A 612 7.72 -28.62 15.62
CA LEU A 612 8.11 -27.22 15.73
C LEU A 612 9.34 -26.89 14.87
N LEU A 613 10.30 -27.81 14.78
CA LEU A 613 11.46 -27.64 13.91
C LEU A 613 11.04 -27.59 12.43
N LYS A 614 10.14 -28.48 12.01
CA LYS A 614 9.62 -28.50 10.64
C LYS A 614 8.85 -27.21 10.31
N GLU A 615 7.96 -26.77 11.20
CA GLU A 615 7.21 -25.52 11.05
C GLU A 615 8.13 -24.30 10.96
N ALA A 616 9.18 -24.25 11.77
CA ALA A 616 10.20 -23.20 11.71
C ALA A 616 10.95 -23.23 10.37
N GLN A 617 11.39 -24.41 9.92
CA GLN A 617 12.09 -24.56 8.64
C GLN A 617 11.22 -24.12 7.46
N ASP A 618 9.96 -24.57 7.38
CA ASP A 618 9.05 -24.20 6.29
C ASP A 618 8.74 -22.69 6.29
N LYS A 619 8.55 -22.09 7.46
CA LYS A 619 8.31 -20.65 7.59
C LYS A 619 9.53 -19.82 7.20
N TYR A 620 10.69 -20.09 7.81
CA TYR A 620 11.86 -19.22 7.66
C TYR A 620 12.57 -19.40 6.31
N SER A 621 12.53 -20.60 5.72
CA SER A 621 13.04 -20.79 4.34
C SER A 621 12.20 -20.00 3.32
N ALA A 622 10.87 -20.02 3.44
CA ALA A 622 9.97 -19.23 2.61
C ALA A 622 10.16 -17.71 2.80
N GLU A 623 10.30 -17.25 4.05
CA GLU A 623 10.61 -15.84 4.34
C GLU A 623 11.99 -15.43 3.79
N TYR A 624 13.00 -16.30 3.91
CA TYR A 624 14.32 -16.06 3.37
C TYR A 624 14.30 -15.91 1.85
N TRP A 625 13.64 -16.81 1.12
CA TRP A 625 13.49 -16.71 -0.33
C TRP A 625 12.74 -15.43 -0.72
N LYS A 626 11.61 -15.14 -0.07
CA LYS A 626 10.83 -13.93 -0.33
C LYS A 626 11.66 -12.65 -0.19
N ASN A 627 12.55 -12.60 0.79
CA ASN A 627 13.35 -11.40 1.07
C ASN A 627 14.63 -11.29 0.23
N ASN A 628 15.15 -12.40 -0.32
CA ASN A 628 16.47 -12.42 -0.96
C ASN A 628 16.46 -12.90 -2.43
N SER A 629 15.37 -13.51 -2.92
CA SER A 629 15.27 -14.14 -4.25
C SER A 629 15.74 -13.25 -5.40
N LEU A 630 15.28 -12.01 -5.45
CA LEU A 630 15.62 -11.08 -6.55
C LEU A 630 17.13 -10.80 -6.61
N ASP A 631 17.77 -10.57 -5.47
CA ASP A 631 19.23 -10.30 -5.39
C ASP A 631 20.03 -11.56 -5.73
N ILE A 632 19.62 -12.71 -5.20
CA ILE A 632 20.24 -14.01 -5.48
C ILE A 632 20.19 -14.33 -6.98
N VAL A 633 19.01 -14.21 -7.60
CA VAL A 633 18.81 -14.47 -9.03
C VAL A 633 19.65 -13.50 -9.88
N LYS A 634 19.66 -12.21 -9.54
CA LYS A 634 20.49 -11.20 -10.23
C LYS A 634 21.99 -11.55 -10.17
N LYS A 635 22.50 -11.95 -9.00
CA LYS A 635 23.91 -12.35 -8.83
C LYS A 635 24.26 -13.60 -9.64
N ILE A 636 23.39 -14.61 -9.64
CA ILE A 636 23.59 -15.84 -10.42
C ILE A 636 23.61 -15.54 -11.93
N ILE A 637 22.70 -14.71 -12.43
CA ILE A 637 22.67 -14.27 -13.83
C ILE A 637 23.95 -13.49 -14.18
N ALA A 638 24.41 -12.61 -13.28
CA ALA A 638 25.66 -11.87 -13.42
C ALA A 638 26.93 -12.73 -13.32
N GLY A 639 26.80 -14.04 -13.06
CA GLY A 639 27.91 -14.99 -13.03
C GLY A 639 28.58 -15.17 -11.68
N ASP A 640 27.94 -14.77 -10.58
CA ASP A 640 28.43 -15.02 -9.23
C ASP A 640 28.54 -16.54 -8.95
N THR A 641 29.69 -16.97 -8.45
CA THR A 641 30.02 -18.38 -8.19
C THR A 641 29.86 -18.76 -6.71
N SER A 642 29.32 -17.89 -5.86
CA SER A 642 29.11 -18.15 -4.43
C SER A 642 27.91 -19.06 -4.12
N PHE A 643 27.10 -19.40 -5.14
CA PHE A 643 25.89 -20.22 -4.99
C PHE A 643 26.12 -21.68 -5.41
N PRO A 644 25.31 -22.64 -4.90
CA PRO A 644 25.37 -24.04 -5.33
C PRO A 644 25.20 -24.21 -6.84
N GLU A 645 25.88 -25.22 -7.42
CA GLU A 645 25.94 -25.43 -8.87
C GLU A 645 24.58 -25.87 -9.45
N ASP A 646 23.82 -26.69 -8.71
CA ASP A 646 22.47 -27.14 -9.08
C ASP A 646 21.46 -25.99 -9.05
N MET A 647 21.52 -25.13 -8.03
CA MET A 647 20.74 -23.89 -7.95
C MET A 647 21.11 -22.93 -9.10
N THR A 648 22.41 -22.72 -9.33
CA THR A 648 22.93 -21.88 -10.40
C THR A 648 22.42 -22.33 -11.76
N LYS A 649 22.41 -23.66 -12.00
CA LYS A 649 21.87 -24.26 -13.22
C LYS A 649 20.36 -24.04 -13.34
N ALA A 650 19.58 -24.28 -12.28
CA ALA A 650 18.14 -24.07 -12.28
C ALA A 650 17.77 -22.60 -12.62
N VAL A 651 18.46 -21.63 -12.00
CA VAL A 651 18.25 -20.22 -12.29
C VAL A 651 18.64 -19.87 -13.73
N LYS A 652 19.79 -20.36 -14.23
CA LYS A 652 20.24 -20.07 -15.60
C LYS A 652 19.35 -20.70 -16.67
N GLU A 653 18.87 -21.92 -16.47
CA GLU A 653 17.93 -22.57 -17.39
C GLU A 653 16.62 -21.77 -17.47
N ALA A 654 16.08 -21.36 -16.31
CA ALA A 654 14.85 -20.59 -16.25
C ALA A 654 15.01 -19.15 -16.79
N ALA A 655 16.17 -18.51 -16.60
CA ALA A 655 16.48 -17.19 -17.15
C ALA A 655 16.76 -17.22 -18.67
N SER A 656 17.44 -18.25 -19.18
CA SER A 656 17.79 -18.38 -20.60
C SER A 656 16.57 -18.55 -21.53
N ALA A 657 15.43 -18.98 -21.00
CA ALA A 657 14.16 -19.00 -21.71
C ALA A 657 13.56 -17.59 -21.92
N SER A 658 14.12 -16.57 -21.27
CA SER A 658 13.58 -15.19 -21.20
C SER A 658 14.46 -14.11 -21.85
N GLU A 659 15.57 -14.46 -22.52
CA GLU A 659 16.51 -13.48 -23.09
C GLU A 659 16.53 -13.47 -24.62
N GLU A 660 15.92 -12.44 -25.22
CA GLU A 660 16.52 -11.57 -26.25
C GLU A 660 15.52 -10.45 -26.58
N GLU A 661 15.52 -9.36 -25.82
CA GLU A 661 14.66 -8.21 -26.15
C GLU A 661 15.25 -6.94 -25.51
N ALA A 662 16.17 -6.34 -26.25
CA ALA A 662 16.56 -4.93 -26.10
C ALA A 662 17.02 -4.40 -27.46
N GLY A 663 17.63 -5.26 -28.28
CA GLY A 663 18.07 -4.88 -29.62
C GLY A 663 18.93 -3.62 -29.58
N GLU A 664 18.59 -2.65 -30.43
CA GLU A 664 19.25 -1.35 -30.53
C GLU A 664 18.63 -0.27 -29.61
N LEU A 665 17.58 -0.59 -28.84
CA LEU A 665 16.78 0.39 -28.09
C LEU A 665 17.61 1.23 -27.09
N PRO A 666 18.54 0.65 -26.28
CA PRO A 666 19.37 1.45 -25.39
C PRO A 666 20.23 2.49 -26.14
N ALA A 667 20.82 2.09 -27.28
CA ALA A 667 21.64 2.97 -28.10
C ALA A 667 20.80 4.08 -28.75
N LYS A 668 19.57 3.76 -29.16
CA LYS A 668 18.62 4.77 -29.69
C LYS A 668 18.18 5.76 -28.61
N ALA A 669 17.91 5.30 -27.39
CA ALA A 669 17.55 6.17 -26.26
C ALA A 669 18.70 7.11 -25.88
N GLU A 670 19.93 6.61 -25.84
CA GLU A 670 21.13 7.42 -25.58
C GLU A 670 21.34 8.48 -26.68
N LEU A 671 21.25 8.08 -27.96
CA LEU A 671 21.36 8.99 -29.10
C LEU A 671 20.24 10.05 -29.12
N GLN A 672 18.99 9.66 -28.83
CA GLN A 672 17.87 10.60 -28.72
C GLN A 672 18.12 11.64 -27.64
N SER A 673 18.55 11.22 -26.44
CA SER A 673 18.88 12.14 -25.35
C SER A 673 20.02 13.09 -25.73
N GLN A 674 21.04 12.61 -26.45
CA GLN A 674 22.12 13.46 -26.95
C GLN A 674 21.59 14.52 -27.93
N LEU A 675 20.82 14.11 -28.94
CA LEU A 675 20.29 15.02 -29.96
C LEU A 675 19.31 16.05 -29.39
N PHE A 676 18.52 15.67 -28.39
CA PHE A 676 17.67 16.58 -27.63
C PHE A 676 18.51 17.58 -26.83
N GLY A 677 19.51 17.11 -26.09
CA GLY A 677 20.43 17.99 -25.37
C GLY A 677 21.15 19.01 -26.27
N GLU A 678 21.60 18.59 -27.46
CA GLU A 678 22.22 19.48 -28.44
C GLU A 678 21.26 20.57 -28.95
N TYR A 679 19.97 20.24 -29.12
CA TYR A 679 18.95 21.24 -29.47
C TYR A 679 18.67 22.17 -28.28
N ASP A 680 18.60 21.63 -27.06
CA ASP A 680 18.26 22.37 -25.85
C ASP A 680 19.29 23.44 -25.50
N GLU A 681 20.58 23.24 -25.84
CA GLU A 681 21.62 24.28 -25.73
C GLU A 681 21.22 25.59 -26.44
N THR A 682 20.49 25.49 -27.56
CA THR A 682 19.96 26.65 -28.29
C THR A 682 18.59 27.09 -27.79
N TYR A 683 17.71 26.14 -27.43
CA TYR A 683 16.35 26.43 -26.97
C TYR A 683 16.34 27.18 -25.63
N GLU A 684 17.24 26.83 -24.71
CA GLU A 684 17.30 27.38 -23.34
C GLU A 684 18.29 28.53 -23.18
N LYS A 685 18.92 28.96 -24.28
CA LYS A 685 20.00 29.98 -24.35
C LYS A 685 19.76 31.26 -23.54
N TYR A 686 18.51 31.65 -23.31
CA TYR A 686 18.13 32.89 -22.63
C TYR A 686 17.62 32.70 -21.20
N MET A 687 17.38 31.47 -20.74
CA MET A 687 16.77 31.22 -19.41
C MET A 687 17.69 31.56 -18.23
N ASP A 688 19.01 31.51 -18.46
CA ASP A 688 20.04 31.73 -17.43
C ASP A 688 20.60 33.18 -17.40
N LEU A 689 20.05 34.09 -18.21
CA LEU A 689 20.50 35.50 -18.37
C LEU A 689 19.64 36.48 -17.59
#